data_AF-A0A9D6T398-F1
#
_entry.id   AF-A0A9D6T398-F1
#
_cell.length_a   1.000
_cell.length_b   1.000
_cell.length_c   1.000
_cell.angle_alpha   90.00
_cell.angle_beta   90.00
_cell.angle_gamma   90.00
#
_symmetry.space_group_name_H-M   'P 1'
#
loop_
_entity.id
_entity.type
_entity.pdbx_description
1 polymer ?
#
loop_
_entity_poly.entity_id
_entity_poly.type
_entity_poly.pdbx_seq_one_letter_code
_entity_poly.pdbx_strand_id
1 'polypeptide(L)'
;TGATDSAGAPRSYAFWGTKTYVEGAAYAGILPLLLALVALVWRRNRYTWTFALYAVFSLLLAFGTPLYAIFFFGVPGFSQLHTPFRWLFPYTVSVAVLAGIGASVVADAASRTVQLRRLAWLGAAASVAGGGLLIVLILSRVLSGPALRLADKLRDRSQDLSAAFASGRMIYSYELRNFLIFALLLLASGLLLWLAGRRLRPTFARSLKVLMVGIVVVDLFVLGVGFNSTTKPALAEFTPPSLQFLQQDTSLYRVASFGYDDILSPNTGMLAGLQDVRGYDSIILRQYAEFWGAMEEPHGLLYNRIYKIVQEKSLRSPLLNLMNVKYVLSKQRLERPNLEEVYRGDDLYIYRNRDALPRAFAVFSEARPATDTDALTMLRDPTFDPTRRVIIQGAAGLPPLPGGMPAQAAQVEVESYKPNQVTVRASMPAEGYLLLADTYYPGWRAEVDGKAASVLRADYNFRAVRLAAGEHTVTLRFSPDSFKLGLYMSILSLVLVLLMLGYGLWSRIWRESMEASAVRRIAKNSVTPMAAQITGRILDFGFAIFMLRLLGPTNAGRYAFAVFLIGYFLILTDFGLGTLLTREVARDRSQARRYLGNTIVMRLWLCLASVPIILALVGLYYWRFDLTSTTAFAILLFTISLVPSAVSSAVSAIFNAYEKMEFPAAVAIVTTVLRVSLGVAVLLLGWGIVGLAGVSVVASTVTAVIFLIILAKSFFRPSLELDPGFQREMAKVAAPLMLNNFLSTIFFRVDVMLLKPMRGDAATGYYTTAYKFIDGLNIIPAFFTLAIFPIMSRHAEGSRESLLYTFERSLKVMLIVALPITVITTIIAGQIIPLFFGQDYAPSVRALQILIWFLPFSYVNSVTQYALIAVNQQRFLTVAFLIGVGFNIVANLVAIPLWGFNGAAGATIASEVVLMIPFFYSVRRHLGPLPLLSVAQRPAIAALVMGAVLLPLREVNWVLISLLGLIVYGGVLLLLGTFDEADRRLLRALRARQ
;
A
#
# COMPACT_ATOMS: atom_id res chain seq x y z
N THR A 1 -14.95 -42.93 22.36
CA THR A 1 -15.96 -41.98 21.87
C THR A 1 -15.53 -41.48 20.49
N GLY A 2 -16.15 -41.98 19.43
CA GLY A 2 -15.80 -41.62 18.06
C GLY A 2 -16.25 -40.19 17.77
N ALA A 3 -15.37 -39.22 17.93
CA ALA A 3 -15.63 -37.86 17.49
C ALA A 3 -15.65 -37.85 15.96
N THR A 4 -16.84 -37.87 15.39
CA THR A 4 -17.06 -37.46 14.01
C THR A 4 -16.86 -35.96 13.92
N ASP A 5 -16.45 -35.47 12.75
CA ASP A 5 -16.62 -34.06 12.44
C ASP A 5 -18.12 -33.70 12.33
N SER A 6 -18.41 -32.43 12.10
CA SER A 6 -19.77 -31.93 11.93
C SER A 6 -20.49 -32.48 10.70
N ALA A 7 -19.82 -33.29 9.86
CA ALA A 7 -20.38 -33.97 8.69
C ALA A 7 -20.60 -35.48 8.93
N GLY A 8 -20.40 -35.97 10.15
CA GLY A 8 -20.52 -37.39 10.48
C GLY A 8 -19.36 -38.26 9.97
N ALA A 9 -18.29 -37.64 9.43
CA ALA A 9 -17.11 -38.37 8.99
C ALA A 9 -16.17 -38.60 10.19
N PRO A 10 -15.49 -39.76 10.27
CA PRO A 10 -14.47 -39.97 11.30
C PRO A 10 -13.37 -38.91 11.15
N ARG A 11 -13.02 -38.21 12.24
CA ARG A 11 -11.80 -37.38 12.24
C ARG A 11 -10.63 -38.22 11.71
N SER A 12 -10.05 -37.83 10.58
CA SER A 12 -8.95 -38.60 9.95
C SER A 12 -7.59 -38.40 10.64
N TYR A 13 -7.53 -37.53 11.67
CA TYR A 13 -6.33 -37.23 12.44
C TYR A 13 -6.63 -37.27 13.94
N ALA A 14 -6.08 -38.26 14.62
CA ALA A 14 -6.04 -38.31 16.07
C ALA A 14 -4.81 -37.50 16.52
N PHE A 15 -4.98 -36.20 16.73
CA PHE A 15 -3.93 -35.39 17.33
C PHE A 15 -3.89 -35.66 18.84
N TRP A 16 -2.73 -36.07 19.34
CA TRP A 16 -2.52 -36.53 20.72
C TRP A 16 -1.46 -35.70 21.46
N GLY A 17 -1.12 -34.51 20.98
CA GLY A 17 -0.16 -33.62 21.65
C GLY A 17 -0.79 -32.70 22.70
N THR A 18 0.05 -32.08 23.51
CA THR A 18 -0.34 -31.23 24.66
C THR A 18 -1.04 -29.91 24.31
N LYS A 19 -1.09 -29.52 23.03
CA LYS A 19 -1.68 -28.26 22.56
C LYS A 19 -2.31 -28.42 21.18
N THR A 20 -3.37 -27.67 20.85
CA THR A 20 -4.05 -27.74 19.55
C THR A 20 -3.09 -27.80 18.35
N TYR A 21 -3.29 -28.76 17.44
CA TYR A 21 -2.46 -29.02 16.26
C TYR A 21 -2.09 -27.74 15.48
N VAL A 22 -3.04 -26.80 15.38
CA VAL A 22 -2.91 -25.48 14.73
C VAL A 22 -1.73 -24.66 15.26
N GLU A 23 -1.42 -24.76 16.55
CA GLU A 23 -0.36 -23.96 17.18
C GLU A 23 0.93 -24.77 17.43
N GLY A 24 0.86 -26.10 17.42
CA GLY A 24 1.98 -26.98 17.79
C GLY A 24 2.72 -27.65 16.62
N ALA A 25 2.19 -27.60 15.39
CA ALA A 25 2.78 -28.25 14.24
C ALA A 25 3.42 -27.24 13.27
N ALA A 26 4.72 -27.39 13.03
CA ALA A 26 5.44 -26.68 11.98
C ALA A 26 6.24 -27.66 11.14
N TYR A 27 6.16 -27.52 9.82
CA TYR A 27 6.78 -28.43 8.88
C TYR A 27 7.34 -27.68 7.68
N ALA A 28 8.65 -27.83 7.44
CA ALA A 28 9.37 -27.12 6.38
C ALA A 28 9.63 -27.97 5.13
N GLY A 29 9.30 -29.27 5.15
CA GLY A 29 9.64 -30.23 4.10
C GLY A 29 10.92 -31.04 4.39
N ILE A 30 10.97 -32.29 3.92
CA ILE A 30 12.15 -33.15 4.03
C ILE A 30 13.31 -32.61 3.19
N LEU A 31 13.06 -32.31 1.91
CA LEU A 31 14.12 -31.78 1.04
C LEU A 31 14.68 -30.44 1.56
N PRO A 32 13.86 -29.47 2.01
CA PRO A 32 14.35 -28.24 2.63
C PRO A 32 15.19 -28.47 3.88
N LEU A 33 14.83 -29.43 4.76
CA LEU A 33 15.66 -29.79 5.91
C LEU A 33 17.03 -30.36 5.48
N LEU A 34 17.06 -31.25 4.47
CA LEU A 34 18.31 -31.75 3.91
C LEU A 34 19.15 -30.61 3.31
N LEU A 35 18.53 -29.67 2.59
CA LEU A 35 19.19 -28.49 2.06
C LEU A 35 19.68 -27.52 3.15
N ALA A 36 18.96 -27.38 4.26
CA ALA A 36 19.44 -26.60 5.40
C ALA A 36 20.72 -27.21 5.98
N LEU A 37 20.80 -28.55 6.07
CA LEU A 37 22.05 -29.24 6.44
C LEU A 37 23.18 -28.99 5.43
N VAL A 38 22.88 -29.04 4.12
CA VAL A 38 23.83 -28.68 3.05
C VAL A 38 24.42 -27.28 3.29
N ALA A 39 23.59 -26.30 3.67
CA ALA A 39 24.05 -24.94 3.98
C ALA A 39 25.00 -24.90 5.19
N LEU A 40 24.62 -25.54 6.30
CA LEU A 40 25.39 -25.56 7.54
C LEU A 40 26.78 -26.19 7.35
N VAL A 41 26.85 -27.29 6.59
CA VAL A 41 28.10 -28.02 6.38
C VAL A 41 29.00 -27.30 5.38
N TRP A 42 28.45 -26.79 4.27
CA TRP A 42 29.25 -26.37 3.12
C TRP A 42 29.26 -24.87 2.82
N ARG A 43 28.44 -24.05 3.50
CA ARG A 43 28.44 -22.59 3.34
C ARG A 43 28.55 -21.88 4.69
N ARG A 44 29.76 -21.90 5.26
CA ARG A 44 30.09 -21.27 6.55
C ARG A 44 30.30 -19.76 6.43
N ASN A 45 29.25 -19.02 6.12
CA ASN A 45 29.28 -17.56 6.13
C ASN A 45 28.48 -17.00 7.32
N ARG A 46 28.60 -15.69 7.56
CA ARG A 46 27.88 -15.01 8.66
C ARG A 46 26.37 -15.21 8.63
N TYR A 47 25.78 -15.30 7.44
CA TYR A 47 24.33 -15.45 7.27
C TYR A 47 23.86 -16.84 7.67
N THR A 48 24.56 -17.90 7.23
CA THR A 48 24.27 -19.27 7.61
C THR A 48 24.30 -19.44 9.13
N TRP A 49 25.33 -18.92 9.81
CA TRP A 49 25.41 -19.01 11.27
C TRP A 49 24.35 -18.18 11.98
N THR A 50 24.03 -16.99 11.46
CA THR A 50 22.97 -16.14 12.03
C THR A 50 21.63 -16.88 12.02
N PHE A 51 21.22 -17.44 10.87
CA PHE A 51 19.96 -18.17 10.79
C PHE A 51 19.99 -19.53 11.50
N ALA A 52 21.15 -20.19 11.60
CA ALA A 52 21.30 -21.40 12.39
C ALA A 52 21.08 -21.13 13.89
N LEU A 53 21.76 -20.11 14.43
CA LEU A 53 21.60 -19.69 15.81
C LEU A 53 20.17 -19.22 16.09
N TYR A 54 19.58 -18.49 15.15
CA TYR A 54 18.19 -18.05 15.28
C TYR A 54 17.20 -19.21 15.24
N ALA A 55 17.42 -20.23 14.42
CA ALA A 55 16.61 -21.45 14.40
C ALA A 55 16.69 -22.19 15.75
N VAL A 56 17.90 -22.38 16.29
CA VAL A 56 18.11 -23.02 17.60
C VAL A 56 17.48 -22.20 18.73
N PHE A 57 17.72 -20.89 18.75
CA PHE A 57 17.11 -19.97 19.70
C PHE A 57 15.58 -20.05 19.66
N SER A 58 15.00 -20.05 18.47
CA SER A 58 13.56 -20.15 18.27
C SER A 58 13.00 -21.49 18.75
N LEU A 59 13.70 -22.60 18.52
CA LEU A 59 13.30 -23.90 19.06
C LEU A 59 13.36 -23.94 20.59
N LEU A 60 14.43 -23.41 21.20
CA LEU A 60 14.55 -23.33 22.66
C LEU A 60 13.38 -22.54 23.27
N LEU A 61 12.95 -21.46 22.62
CA LEU A 61 11.77 -20.73 23.02
C LEU A 61 10.47 -21.52 22.76
N ALA A 62 10.34 -22.19 21.62
CA ALA A 62 9.16 -22.98 21.26
C ALA A 62 8.90 -24.15 22.23
N PHE A 63 9.96 -24.79 22.71
CA PHE A 63 9.88 -25.85 23.73
C PHE A 63 9.67 -25.31 25.16
N GLY A 64 9.58 -23.99 25.36
CA GLY A 64 9.35 -23.39 26.67
C GLY A 64 10.50 -23.63 27.66
N THR A 65 11.74 -23.73 27.16
CA THR A 65 12.93 -23.91 28.01
C THR A 65 13.10 -22.74 29.00
N PRO A 66 13.98 -22.83 30.02
CA PRO A 66 14.24 -21.70 30.93
C PRO A 66 14.61 -20.39 30.23
N LEU A 67 15.15 -20.45 29.01
CA LEU A 67 15.39 -19.29 28.16
C LEU A 67 14.10 -18.50 27.88
N TYR A 68 12.97 -19.18 27.67
CA TYR A 68 11.67 -18.52 27.49
C TYR A 68 11.25 -17.75 28.74
N ALA A 69 11.47 -18.30 29.94
CA ALA A 69 11.15 -17.61 31.18
C ALA A 69 11.95 -16.31 31.35
N ILE A 70 13.24 -16.30 30.99
CA ILE A 70 14.07 -15.09 31.03
C ILE A 70 13.46 -13.98 30.15
N PHE A 71 13.01 -14.32 28.95
CA PHE A 71 12.39 -13.32 28.06
C PHE A 71 10.99 -12.92 28.54
N PHE A 72 10.17 -13.90 28.93
CA PHE A 72 8.80 -13.68 29.36
C PHE A 72 8.69 -12.79 30.61
N PHE A 73 9.56 -13.00 31.60
CA PHE A 73 9.58 -12.21 32.83
C PHE A 73 10.54 -11.02 32.79
N GLY A 74 11.61 -11.09 31.99
CA GLY A 74 12.69 -10.10 31.99
C GLY A 74 12.60 -9.02 30.90
N VAL A 75 11.84 -9.22 29.82
CA VAL A 75 11.72 -8.25 28.72
C VAL A 75 10.35 -7.57 28.74
N PRO A 76 10.28 -6.24 28.96
CA PRO A 76 9.02 -5.51 28.95
C PRO A 76 8.20 -5.74 27.67
N GLY A 77 6.92 -6.05 27.82
CA GLY A 77 6.00 -6.33 26.71
C GLY A 77 6.08 -7.74 26.14
N PHE A 78 7.15 -8.50 26.41
CA PHE A 78 7.27 -9.89 25.94
C PHE A 78 6.25 -10.82 26.62
N SER A 79 5.78 -10.48 27.82
CA SER A 79 4.69 -11.18 28.51
C SER A 79 3.38 -11.20 27.71
N GLN A 80 3.21 -10.32 26.72
CA GLN A 80 2.07 -10.37 25.79
C GLN A 80 2.17 -11.54 24.79
N LEU A 81 3.38 -12.08 24.55
CA LEU A 81 3.65 -13.26 23.70
C LEU A 81 3.55 -14.56 24.50
N HIS A 82 2.40 -14.79 25.12
CA HIS A 82 2.13 -15.87 26.07
C HIS A 82 2.14 -17.30 25.51
N THR A 83 2.39 -17.50 24.22
CA THR A 83 2.44 -18.82 23.59
C THR A 83 3.85 -19.15 23.07
N PRO A 84 4.62 -19.99 23.79
CA PRO A 84 5.95 -20.46 23.35
C PRO A 84 5.95 -20.99 21.91
N PHE A 85 4.95 -21.79 21.53
CA PHE A 85 4.88 -22.42 20.22
C PHE A 85 4.86 -21.46 19.01
N ARG A 86 4.51 -20.18 19.21
CA ARG A 86 4.58 -19.17 18.13
C ARG A 86 6.01 -18.95 17.63
N TRP A 87 7.01 -19.34 18.41
CA TRP A 87 8.42 -19.34 18.00
C TRP A 87 8.77 -20.40 16.94
N LEU A 88 7.85 -21.32 16.63
CA LEU A 88 7.97 -22.21 15.47
C LEU A 88 7.93 -21.45 14.13
N PHE A 89 7.30 -20.27 14.07
CA PHE A 89 7.31 -19.45 12.86
C PHE A 89 8.71 -18.90 12.53
N PRO A 90 9.41 -18.19 13.44
CA PRO A 90 10.82 -17.83 13.27
C PRO A 90 11.75 -19.00 12.94
N TYR A 91 11.52 -20.16 13.56
CA TYR A 91 12.24 -21.39 13.22
C TYR A 91 12.04 -21.79 11.76
N THR A 92 10.79 -21.85 11.30
CA THR A 92 10.44 -22.24 9.92
C THR A 92 11.05 -21.28 8.89
N VAL A 93 11.01 -19.97 9.16
CA VAL A 93 11.66 -18.95 8.32
C VAL A 93 13.18 -19.19 8.25
N SER A 94 13.81 -19.47 9.39
CA SER A 94 15.25 -19.72 9.46
C SER A 94 15.65 -20.96 8.66
N VAL A 95 14.89 -22.05 8.80
CA VAL A 95 15.10 -23.28 8.02
C VAL A 95 14.89 -23.04 6.53
N ALA A 96 13.87 -22.28 6.11
CA ALA A 96 13.63 -21.96 4.71
C ALA A 96 14.78 -21.13 4.10
N VAL A 97 15.32 -20.16 4.84
CA VAL A 97 16.48 -19.38 4.40
C VAL A 97 17.72 -20.27 4.28
N LEU A 98 17.98 -21.11 5.27
CA LEU A 98 19.07 -22.10 5.23
C LEU A 98 18.90 -23.05 4.05
N ALA A 99 17.70 -23.54 3.78
CA ALA A 99 17.40 -24.37 2.62
C ALA A 99 17.69 -23.65 1.29
N GLY A 100 17.37 -22.35 1.18
CA GLY A 100 17.72 -21.52 0.03
C GLY A 100 19.23 -21.33 -0.15
N ILE A 101 19.96 -21.13 0.96
CA ILE A 101 21.42 -21.12 0.96
C ILE A 101 21.96 -22.49 0.50
N GLY A 102 21.38 -23.58 0.99
CA GLY A 102 21.74 -24.95 0.61
C GLY A 102 21.50 -25.21 -0.87
N ALA A 103 20.35 -24.82 -1.40
CA ALA A 103 20.02 -24.91 -2.82
C ALA A 103 21.04 -24.13 -3.68
N SER A 104 21.53 -22.98 -3.20
CA SER A 104 22.58 -22.24 -3.90
C SER A 104 23.92 -23.00 -3.89
N VAL A 105 24.25 -23.74 -2.82
CA VAL A 105 25.43 -24.64 -2.81
C VAL A 105 25.26 -25.76 -3.83
N VAL A 106 24.07 -26.37 -3.92
CA VAL A 106 23.77 -27.40 -4.94
C VAL A 106 23.99 -26.82 -6.35
N ALA A 107 23.54 -25.58 -6.59
CA ALA A 107 23.70 -24.91 -7.87
C ALA A 107 25.16 -24.56 -8.19
N ASP A 108 25.93 -24.09 -7.20
CA ASP A 108 27.35 -23.76 -7.34
C ASP A 108 28.22 -25.03 -7.49
N ALA A 109 27.86 -26.12 -6.80
CA ALA A 109 28.59 -27.39 -6.76
C ALA A 109 28.72 -28.04 -8.15
N ALA A 110 27.82 -27.74 -9.10
CA ALA A 110 27.94 -28.15 -10.50
C ALA A 110 29.29 -27.77 -11.14
N SER A 111 30.02 -26.81 -10.56
CA SER A 111 31.36 -26.37 -10.99
C SER A 111 32.53 -27.05 -10.26
N ARG A 112 32.30 -27.82 -9.18
CA ARG A 112 33.35 -28.36 -8.29
C ARG A 112 33.18 -29.85 -7.97
N THR A 113 34.09 -30.69 -8.48
CA THR A 113 34.05 -32.16 -8.37
C THR A 113 33.98 -32.72 -6.94
N VAL A 114 34.70 -32.12 -5.99
CA VAL A 114 34.72 -32.59 -4.58
C VAL A 114 33.38 -32.35 -3.88
N GLN A 115 32.73 -31.22 -4.18
CA GLN A 115 31.42 -30.88 -3.58
C GLN A 115 30.31 -31.78 -4.14
N LEU A 116 30.37 -32.12 -5.43
CA LEU A 116 29.46 -33.07 -6.08
C LEU A 116 29.47 -34.44 -5.41
N ARG A 117 30.67 -35.02 -5.14
CA ARG A 117 30.77 -36.34 -4.47
C ARG A 117 30.15 -36.32 -3.07
N ARG A 118 30.39 -35.27 -2.27
CA ARG A 118 29.84 -35.16 -0.91
C ARG A 118 28.33 -34.98 -0.89
N LEU A 119 27.80 -34.22 -1.84
CA LEU A 119 26.36 -34.03 -2.03
C LEU A 119 25.69 -35.34 -2.49
N ALA A 120 26.35 -36.11 -3.34
CA ALA A 120 25.93 -37.45 -3.70
C ALA A 120 25.90 -38.41 -2.49
N TRP A 121 26.91 -38.36 -1.61
CA TRP A 121 26.92 -39.17 -0.38
C TRP A 121 25.75 -38.84 0.56
N LEU A 122 25.43 -37.56 0.76
CA LEU A 122 24.29 -37.16 1.57
C LEU A 122 22.97 -37.65 0.96
N GLY A 123 22.81 -37.48 -0.35
CA GLY A 123 21.64 -37.99 -1.08
C GLY A 123 21.53 -39.52 -1.02
N ALA A 124 22.64 -40.24 -1.14
CA ALA A 124 22.69 -41.69 -0.99
C ALA A 124 22.30 -42.14 0.42
N ALA A 125 22.84 -41.48 1.46
CA ALA A 125 22.50 -41.79 2.85
C ALA A 125 21.00 -41.57 3.12
N ALA A 126 20.42 -40.46 2.65
CA ALA A 126 18.98 -40.21 2.76
C ALA A 126 18.16 -41.24 1.98
N SER A 127 18.61 -41.64 0.77
CA SER A 127 17.93 -42.66 -0.04
C SER A 127 17.94 -44.03 0.65
N VAL A 128 19.08 -44.43 1.20
CA VAL A 128 19.23 -45.69 1.95
C VAL A 128 18.38 -45.66 3.22
N ALA A 129 18.33 -44.55 3.94
CA ALA A 129 17.46 -44.39 5.10
C ALA A 129 15.98 -44.52 4.73
N GLY A 130 15.54 -43.86 3.65
CA GLY A 130 14.17 -43.97 3.15
C GLY A 130 13.82 -45.38 2.70
N GLY A 131 14.67 -46.03 1.90
CA GLY A 131 14.49 -47.40 1.44
C GLY A 131 14.52 -48.42 2.59
N GLY A 132 15.42 -48.26 3.55
CA GLY A 132 15.48 -49.07 4.77
C GLY A 132 14.21 -48.93 5.60
N LEU A 133 13.68 -47.71 5.74
CA LEU A 133 12.41 -47.48 6.43
C LEU A 133 11.24 -48.17 5.69
N LEU A 134 11.19 -48.14 4.35
CA LEU A 134 10.19 -48.90 3.58
C LEU A 134 10.26 -50.41 3.87
N ILE A 135 11.48 -50.97 3.92
CA ILE A 135 11.68 -52.39 4.25
C ILE A 135 11.18 -52.67 5.68
N VAL A 136 11.51 -51.81 6.65
CA VAL A 136 11.02 -51.94 8.03
C VAL A 136 9.49 -51.88 8.08
N LEU A 137 8.84 -50.99 7.32
CA LEU A 137 7.38 -50.90 7.28
C LEU A 137 6.76 -52.13 6.65
N ILE A 138 7.32 -52.66 5.56
CA ILE A 138 6.89 -53.93 4.93
C ILE A 138 7.03 -55.08 5.93
N LEU A 139 8.20 -55.21 6.58
CA LEU A 139 8.45 -56.23 7.60
C LEU A 139 7.50 -56.08 8.78
N SER A 140 7.21 -54.86 9.23
CA SER A 140 6.23 -54.61 10.31
C SER A 140 4.82 -55.04 9.92
N ARG A 141 4.49 -55.02 8.62
CA ARG A 141 3.17 -55.41 8.11
C ARG A 141 3.05 -56.92 7.95
N VAL A 142 4.13 -57.57 7.51
CA VAL A 142 4.25 -59.05 7.39
C VAL A 142 4.33 -59.68 8.79
N LEU A 143 5.10 -59.09 9.69
CA LEU A 143 5.28 -59.50 11.09
C LEU A 143 4.53 -58.54 12.02
N SER A 144 3.20 -58.46 11.88
CA SER A 144 2.40 -57.49 12.63
C SER A 144 2.38 -57.71 14.15
N GLY A 145 2.64 -58.93 14.64
CA GLY A 145 2.57 -59.27 16.07
C GLY A 145 3.48 -58.41 16.97
N PRO A 146 4.81 -58.35 16.71
CA PRO A 146 5.71 -57.46 17.45
C PRO A 146 5.34 -55.97 17.35
N ALA A 147 4.95 -55.50 16.16
CA ALA A 147 4.60 -54.09 15.94
C ALA A 147 3.34 -53.66 16.71
N LEU A 148 2.31 -54.52 16.74
CA LEU A 148 1.09 -54.28 17.51
C LEU A 148 1.37 -54.27 19.02
N ARG A 149 2.18 -55.22 19.52
CA ARG A 149 2.60 -55.25 20.95
C ARG A 149 3.36 -53.99 21.36
N LEU A 150 4.22 -53.47 20.48
CA LEU A 150 4.92 -52.21 20.72
C LEU A 150 3.94 -51.04 20.75
N ALA A 151 2.98 -50.98 19.83
CA ALA A 151 1.98 -49.94 19.78
C ALA A 151 1.06 -49.95 21.02
N ASP A 152 0.63 -51.13 21.48
CA ASP A 152 -0.13 -51.27 22.74
C ASP A 152 0.70 -50.79 23.93
N LYS A 153 1.99 -51.18 24.02
CA LYS A 153 2.88 -50.73 25.09
C LYS A 153 3.11 -49.21 25.07
N LEU A 154 3.16 -48.58 23.90
CA LEU A 154 3.29 -47.12 23.77
C LEU A 154 2.01 -46.41 24.20
N ARG A 155 0.84 -46.94 23.81
CA ARG A 155 -0.47 -46.45 24.25
C ARG A 155 -0.54 -46.46 25.79
N ASP A 156 -0.26 -47.61 26.40
CA ASP A 156 -0.45 -47.82 27.84
C ASP A 156 0.51 -46.98 28.70
N ARG A 157 1.63 -46.52 28.12
CA ARG A 157 2.60 -45.63 28.78
C ARG A 157 2.26 -44.15 28.69
N SER A 158 1.33 -43.75 27.82
CA SER A 158 0.97 -42.35 27.58
C SER A 158 -0.52 -42.15 27.74
N GLN A 159 -0.89 -41.29 28.69
CA GLN A 159 -2.28 -40.90 28.91
C GLN A 159 -2.88 -40.25 27.65
N ASP A 160 -2.11 -39.42 26.94
CA ASP A 160 -2.55 -38.74 25.72
C ASP A 160 -2.81 -39.73 24.57
N LEU A 161 -1.92 -40.72 24.38
CA LEU A 161 -2.12 -41.77 23.37
C LEU A 161 -3.31 -42.66 23.73
N SER A 162 -3.49 -42.99 25.01
CA SER A 162 -4.65 -43.75 25.49
C SER A 162 -5.96 -43.00 25.30
N ALA A 163 -5.95 -41.66 25.46
CA ALA A 163 -7.12 -40.82 25.23
C ALA A 163 -7.45 -40.67 23.74
N ALA A 164 -6.44 -40.63 22.87
CA ALA A 164 -6.62 -40.43 21.44
C ALA A 164 -6.89 -41.73 20.65
N PHE A 165 -6.37 -42.87 21.11
CA PHE A 165 -6.43 -44.13 20.39
C PHE A 165 -6.98 -45.28 21.24
N ALA A 166 -8.04 -45.91 20.74
CA ALA A 166 -8.69 -47.03 21.45
C ALA A 166 -7.81 -48.30 21.54
N SER A 167 -6.87 -48.50 20.61
CA SER A 167 -6.01 -49.69 20.56
C SER A 167 -4.66 -49.40 19.90
N GLY A 168 -3.64 -50.21 20.19
CA GLY A 168 -2.35 -50.17 19.49
C GLY A 168 -2.49 -50.44 17.98
N ARG A 169 -3.51 -51.20 17.56
CA ARG A 169 -3.86 -51.37 16.14
C ARG A 169 -4.23 -50.03 15.48
N MET A 170 -4.96 -49.17 16.19
CA MET A 170 -5.33 -47.85 15.69
C MET A 170 -4.11 -46.93 15.54
N ILE A 171 -3.22 -46.93 16.54
CA ILE A 171 -1.92 -46.23 16.47
C ILE A 171 -1.09 -46.73 15.29
N TYR A 172 -0.93 -48.06 15.17
CA TYR A 172 -0.16 -48.66 14.10
C TYR A 172 -0.72 -48.29 12.72
N SER A 173 -2.04 -48.37 12.51
CA SER A 173 -2.66 -48.00 11.24
C SER A 173 -2.47 -46.52 10.90
N TYR A 174 -2.52 -45.64 11.91
CA TYR A 174 -2.32 -44.20 11.73
C TYR A 174 -0.85 -43.89 11.38
N GLU A 175 0.09 -44.40 12.17
CA GLU A 175 1.51 -44.12 12.00
C GLU A 175 2.12 -44.81 10.77
N LEU A 176 1.63 -46.00 10.39
CA LEU A 176 2.09 -46.70 9.19
C LEU A 176 1.96 -45.82 7.94
N ARG A 177 0.85 -45.09 7.81
CA ARG A 177 0.64 -44.13 6.70
C ARG A 177 1.63 -42.98 6.77
N ASN A 178 1.83 -42.38 7.95
CA ASN A 178 2.72 -41.22 8.13
C ASN A 178 4.19 -41.61 7.87
N PHE A 179 4.64 -42.74 8.40
CA PHE A 179 5.98 -43.26 8.15
C PHE A 179 6.17 -43.68 6.69
N LEU A 180 5.15 -44.21 6.01
CA LEU A 180 5.22 -44.51 4.59
C LEU A 180 5.42 -43.23 3.76
N ILE A 181 4.63 -42.19 4.03
CA ILE A 181 4.77 -40.88 3.37
C ILE A 181 6.19 -40.33 3.63
N PHE A 182 6.64 -40.34 4.88
CA PHE A 182 7.98 -39.88 5.24
C PHE A 182 9.08 -40.68 4.52
N ALA A 183 8.97 -42.02 4.47
CA ALA A 183 9.94 -42.89 3.81
C ALA A 183 10.02 -42.62 2.29
N LEU A 184 8.87 -42.48 1.62
CA LEU A 184 8.79 -42.19 0.19
C LEU A 184 9.37 -40.81 -0.14
N LEU A 185 9.02 -39.79 0.64
CA LEU A 185 9.52 -38.43 0.44
C LEU A 185 11.01 -38.31 0.77
N LEU A 186 11.51 -39.02 1.79
CA LEU A 186 12.93 -39.07 2.11
C LEU A 186 13.72 -39.79 1.02
N LEU A 187 13.21 -40.91 0.51
CA LEU A 187 13.79 -41.62 -0.62
C LEU A 187 13.83 -40.73 -1.88
N ALA A 188 12.72 -40.08 -2.22
CA ALA A 188 12.64 -39.19 -3.38
C ALA A 188 13.60 -37.99 -3.22
N SER A 189 13.60 -37.33 -2.07
CA SER A 189 14.48 -36.20 -1.76
C SER A 189 15.96 -36.60 -1.80
N GLY A 190 16.28 -37.77 -1.24
CA GLY A 190 17.62 -38.36 -1.27
C GLY A 190 18.07 -38.68 -2.69
N LEU A 191 17.20 -39.30 -3.50
CA LEU A 191 17.52 -39.65 -4.89
C LEU A 191 17.76 -38.40 -5.73
N LEU A 192 16.94 -37.35 -5.56
CA LEU A 192 17.12 -36.08 -6.27
C LEU A 192 18.44 -35.41 -5.88
N LEU A 193 18.80 -35.39 -4.60
CA LEU A 193 20.10 -34.88 -4.16
C LEU A 193 21.26 -35.76 -4.67
N TRP A 194 21.11 -37.08 -4.65
CA TRP A 194 22.11 -37.99 -5.18
C TRP A 194 22.38 -37.77 -6.67
N LEU A 195 21.31 -37.60 -7.46
CA LEU A 195 21.40 -37.24 -8.87
C LEU A 195 22.02 -35.85 -9.05
N ALA A 196 21.66 -34.87 -8.22
CA ALA A 196 22.24 -33.52 -8.27
C ALA A 196 23.74 -33.52 -7.97
N GLY A 197 24.21 -34.48 -7.18
CA GLY A 197 25.63 -34.70 -6.88
C GLY A 197 26.41 -35.39 -7.99
N ARG A 198 25.77 -35.72 -9.12
CA ARG A 198 26.43 -36.29 -10.31
C ARG A 198 26.63 -35.25 -11.40
N ARG A 199 27.62 -35.47 -12.26
CA ARG A 199 27.88 -34.62 -13.41
C ARG A 199 26.83 -34.93 -14.50
N LEU A 200 25.77 -34.14 -14.53
CA LEU A 200 24.62 -34.33 -15.43
C LEU A 200 24.69 -33.38 -16.65
N ARG A 201 24.01 -33.75 -17.74
CA ARG A 201 23.81 -32.86 -18.90
C ARG A 201 23.00 -31.62 -18.49
N PRO A 202 23.23 -30.44 -19.10
CA PRO A 202 22.58 -29.19 -18.69
C PRO A 202 21.04 -29.22 -18.75
N THR A 203 20.47 -29.89 -19.76
CA THR A 203 19.02 -30.09 -19.90
C THR A 203 18.44 -30.89 -18.73
N PHE A 204 19.09 -32.00 -18.38
CA PHE A 204 18.68 -32.84 -17.26
C PHE A 204 18.86 -32.15 -15.90
N ALA A 205 19.92 -31.35 -15.74
CA ALA A 205 20.12 -30.53 -14.55
C ALA A 205 19.03 -29.45 -14.36
N ARG A 206 18.46 -28.91 -15.45
CA ARG A 206 17.30 -28.01 -15.37
C ARG A 206 16.04 -28.76 -14.93
N SER A 207 15.75 -29.90 -15.54
CA SER A 207 14.60 -30.74 -15.17
C SER A 207 14.67 -31.19 -13.71
N LEU A 208 15.87 -31.53 -13.20
CA LEU A 208 16.07 -31.92 -11.81
C LEU A 208 15.71 -30.80 -10.82
N LYS A 209 16.04 -29.54 -11.14
CA LYS A 209 15.67 -28.39 -10.30
C LYS A 209 14.15 -28.21 -10.25
N VAL A 210 13.45 -28.40 -11.38
CA VAL A 210 11.99 -28.38 -11.43
C VAL A 210 11.42 -29.52 -10.57
N LEU A 211 12.01 -30.70 -10.65
CA LEU A 211 11.58 -31.87 -9.87
C LEU A 211 11.82 -31.69 -8.36
N MET A 212 12.90 -31.03 -7.97
CA MET A 212 13.17 -30.62 -6.58
C MET A 212 12.14 -29.62 -6.06
N VAL A 213 11.68 -28.68 -6.88
CA VAL A 213 10.56 -27.80 -6.50
C VAL A 213 9.26 -28.61 -6.40
N GLY A 214 9.02 -29.50 -7.37
CA GLY A 214 7.86 -30.38 -7.39
C GLY A 214 7.74 -31.25 -6.13
N ILE A 215 8.85 -31.85 -5.66
CA ILE A 215 8.82 -32.67 -4.45
C ILE A 215 8.51 -31.83 -3.21
N VAL A 216 9.02 -30.59 -3.12
CA VAL A 216 8.68 -29.68 -2.01
C VAL A 216 7.18 -29.36 -2.02
N VAL A 217 6.61 -29.08 -3.19
CA VAL A 217 5.17 -28.82 -3.34
C VAL A 217 4.35 -30.04 -2.93
N VAL A 218 4.71 -31.23 -3.42
CA VAL A 218 4.01 -32.48 -3.07
C VAL A 218 4.12 -32.75 -1.57
N ASP A 219 5.30 -32.62 -0.99
CA ASP A 219 5.57 -32.84 0.43
C ASP A 219 4.69 -31.94 1.33
N LEU A 220 4.74 -30.62 1.09
CA LEU A 220 3.94 -29.66 1.83
C LEU A 220 2.43 -29.84 1.58
N PHE A 221 2.01 -30.17 0.35
CA PHE A 221 0.60 -30.38 0.02
C PHE A 221 0.03 -31.64 0.67
N VAL A 222 0.75 -32.77 0.63
CA VAL A 222 0.31 -34.03 1.23
C VAL A 222 0.08 -33.88 2.73
N LEU A 223 0.92 -33.10 3.41
CA LEU A 223 0.73 -32.80 4.84
C LEU A 223 -0.36 -31.76 5.10
N GLY A 224 -0.59 -30.81 4.19
CA GLY A 224 -1.55 -29.72 4.38
C GLY A 224 -2.99 -30.01 3.94
N VAL A 225 -3.21 -30.91 2.96
CA VAL A 225 -4.52 -31.06 2.26
C VAL A 225 -5.66 -31.47 3.19
N GLY A 226 -5.37 -32.18 4.28
CA GLY A 226 -6.35 -32.60 5.27
C GLY A 226 -6.47 -31.70 6.49
N PHE A 227 -5.77 -30.55 6.53
CA PHE A 227 -5.75 -29.67 7.70
C PHE A 227 -7.07 -28.95 7.93
N ASN A 228 -7.65 -28.38 6.87
CA ASN A 228 -8.96 -27.73 6.93
C ASN A 228 -10.05 -28.76 6.64
N SER A 229 -10.98 -28.93 7.57
CA SER A 229 -12.20 -29.71 7.34
C SER A 229 -13.01 -29.10 6.20
N THR A 230 -13.53 -29.93 5.30
CA THR A 230 -14.43 -29.50 4.23
C THR A 230 -15.85 -29.97 4.56
N THR A 231 -16.86 -29.16 4.20
CA THR A 231 -18.27 -29.53 4.32
C THR A 231 -18.93 -29.50 2.95
N LYS A 232 -20.02 -30.27 2.78
CA LYS A 232 -20.82 -30.20 1.55
C LYS A 232 -21.44 -28.80 1.43
N PRO A 233 -21.27 -28.06 0.31
CA PRO A 233 -21.82 -26.71 0.16
C PRO A 233 -23.32 -26.63 0.48
N ALA A 234 -24.10 -27.63 0.10
CA ALA A 234 -25.54 -27.70 0.39
C ALA A 234 -25.89 -27.60 1.89
N LEU A 235 -25.02 -28.08 2.79
CA LEU A 235 -25.23 -27.94 4.24
C LEU A 235 -24.94 -26.53 4.74
N ALA A 236 -24.07 -25.79 4.05
CA ALA A 236 -23.78 -24.38 4.37
C ALA A 236 -24.83 -23.42 3.76
N GLU A 237 -25.48 -23.82 2.67
CA GLU A 237 -26.53 -23.05 1.99
C GLU A 237 -27.93 -23.25 2.61
N PHE A 238 -28.11 -24.29 3.43
CA PHE A 238 -29.38 -24.54 4.10
C PHE A 238 -29.71 -23.45 5.11
N THR A 239 -30.83 -22.75 4.88
CA THR A 239 -31.37 -21.74 5.81
C THR A 239 -32.59 -22.31 6.54
N PRO A 240 -32.51 -22.63 7.84
CA PRO A 240 -33.62 -23.20 8.60
C PRO A 240 -34.81 -22.22 8.71
N PRO A 241 -36.05 -22.71 8.91
CA PRO A 241 -37.25 -21.87 8.98
C PRO A 241 -37.18 -20.75 10.04
N SER A 242 -36.51 -21.01 11.17
CA SER A 242 -36.29 -20.00 12.22
C SER A 242 -35.42 -18.82 11.75
N LEU A 243 -34.44 -19.07 10.89
CA LEU A 243 -33.63 -18.01 10.28
C LEU A 243 -34.41 -17.30 9.17
N GLN A 244 -35.20 -18.02 8.37
CA GLN A 244 -36.07 -17.41 7.37
C GLN A 244 -37.08 -16.45 8.01
N PHE A 245 -37.67 -16.83 9.16
CA PHE A 245 -38.55 -15.98 9.95
C PHE A 245 -37.86 -14.66 10.34
N LEU A 246 -36.64 -14.73 10.89
CA LEU A 246 -35.88 -13.53 11.27
C LEU A 246 -35.55 -12.66 10.04
N GLN A 247 -35.23 -13.27 8.90
CA GLN A 247 -34.91 -12.55 7.65
C GLN A 247 -36.09 -11.81 7.02
N GLN A 248 -37.34 -12.14 7.39
CA GLN A 248 -38.51 -11.36 6.97
C GLN A 248 -38.54 -9.95 7.58
N ASP A 249 -37.88 -9.76 8.72
CA ASP A 249 -37.72 -8.46 9.34
C ASP A 249 -36.53 -7.73 8.70
N THR A 250 -36.82 -6.71 7.89
CA THR A 250 -35.80 -5.89 7.20
C THR A 250 -35.32 -4.69 8.03
N SER A 251 -35.83 -4.51 9.26
CA SER A 251 -35.39 -3.42 10.13
C SER A 251 -33.98 -3.66 10.68
N LEU A 252 -33.31 -2.61 11.14
CA LEU A 252 -32.01 -2.75 11.82
C LEU A 252 -32.23 -3.22 13.26
N TYR A 253 -31.88 -4.48 13.52
CA TYR A 253 -31.95 -5.07 14.86
C TYR A 253 -30.75 -5.98 15.16
N ARG A 254 -30.56 -6.28 16.45
CA ARG A 254 -29.68 -7.34 16.94
C ARG A 254 -30.45 -8.51 17.54
N VAL A 255 -29.79 -9.67 17.59
CA VAL A 255 -30.24 -10.87 18.29
C VAL A 255 -29.35 -11.16 19.50
N ALA A 256 -29.92 -11.77 20.53
CA ALA A 256 -29.20 -12.34 21.65
C ALA A 256 -29.63 -13.80 21.87
N SER A 257 -28.70 -14.64 22.35
CA SER A 257 -29.02 -16.02 22.76
C SER A 257 -29.09 -16.11 24.28
N PHE A 258 -30.08 -16.87 24.77
CA PHE A 258 -30.29 -17.15 26.18
C PHE A 258 -30.15 -18.65 26.49
N GLY A 259 -29.53 -18.97 27.63
CA GLY A 259 -29.37 -20.32 28.15
C GLY A 259 -27.97 -20.91 27.98
N TYR A 260 -27.77 -22.17 28.40
CA TYR A 260 -26.46 -22.83 28.38
C TYR A 260 -26.08 -23.43 27.02
N ASP A 261 -27.03 -23.54 26.09
CA ASP A 261 -26.79 -23.99 24.72
C ASP A 261 -26.35 -22.83 23.80
N ASP A 262 -25.38 -23.07 22.93
CA ASP A 262 -25.05 -22.11 21.86
C ASP A 262 -25.99 -22.38 20.66
N ILE A 263 -27.12 -21.66 20.60
CA ILE A 263 -28.10 -21.78 19.50
C ILE A 263 -27.46 -21.37 18.17
N LEU A 264 -26.85 -20.18 18.16
CA LEU A 264 -25.95 -19.71 17.12
C LEU A 264 -24.62 -19.37 17.78
N SER A 265 -23.52 -19.87 17.22
CA SER A 265 -22.20 -19.42 17.66
C SER A 265 -22.02 -17.94 17.25
N PRO A 266 -21.36 -17.09 18.06
CA PRO A 266 -21.16 -15.69 17.70
C PRO A 266 -20.56 -15.55 16.29
N ASN A 267 -20.95 -14.50 15.57
CA ASN A 267 -20.63 -14.21 14.16
C ASN A 267 -21.20 -15.19 13.10
N THR A 268 -21.71 -16.37 13.46
CA THR A 268 -22.27 -17.30 12.44
C THR A 268 -23.56 -16.77 11.81
N GLY A 269 -24.34 -15.97 12.55
CA GLY A 269 -25.52 -15.28 12.04
C GLY A 269 -25.23 -14.30 10.88
N MET A 270 -23.98 -13.86 10.70
CA MET A 270 -23.59 -12.99 9.59
C MET A 270 -23.83 -13.62 8.22
N LEU A 271 -23.77 -14.96 8.11
CA LEU A 271 -24.09 -15.68 6.87
C LEU A 271 -25.55 -15.46 6.43
N ALA A 272 -26.44 -15.22 7.40
CA ALA A 272 -27.85 -14.93 7.18
C ALA A 272 -28.18 -13.43 7.26
N GLY A 273 -27.18 -12.55 7.40
CA GLY A 273 -27.36 -11.10 7.56
C GLY A 273 -27.80 -10.67 8.97
N LEU A 274 -27.81 -11.58 9.95
CA LEU A 274 -28.22 -11.27 11.33
C LEU A 274 -27.07 -10.67 12.13
N GLN A 275 -27.37 -9.64 12.93
CA GLN A 275 -26.40 -9.00 13.81
C GLN A 275 -26.51 -9.59 15.23
N ASP A 276 -25.51 -10.34 15.65
CA ASP A 276 -25.40 -10.83 17.03
C ASP A 276 -24.91 -9.68 17.94
N VAL A 277 -25.47 -9.56 19.13
CA VAL A 277 -24.99 -8.60 20.15
C VAL A 277 -23.65 -9.05 20.76
N ARG A 278 -23.29 -10.32 20.60
CA ARG A 278 -21.98 -10.85 20.96
C ARG A 278 -21.01 -10.65 19.80
N GLY A 279 -19.77 -11.08 20.00
CA GLY A 279 -18.78 -11.18 18.92
C GLY A 279 -17.77 -12.27 19.22
N TYR A 280 -17.17 -12.82 18.17
CA TYR A 280 -15.97 -13.65 18.25
C TYR A 280 -14.79 -12.91 17.63
N ASP A 281 -13.80 -12.53 18.44
CA ASP A 281 -12.57 -11.88 18.01
C ASP A 281 -11.46 -12.22 19.00
N SER A 282 -10.24 -12.48 18.51
CA SER A 282 -9.07 -12.73 19.35
C SER A 282 -8.69 -11.56 20.26
N ILE A 283 -9.16 -10.35 19.93
CA ILE A 283 -9.00 -9.15 20.76
C ILE A 283 -10.38 -8.50 20.94
N ILE A 284 -10.89 -8.55 22.17
CA ILE A 284 -12.16 -7.90 22.54
C ILE A 284 -11.85 -6.53 23.14
N LEU A 285 -12.60 -5.51 22.73
CA LEU A 285 -12.51 -4.19 23.33
C LEU A 285 -12.90 -4.25 24.80
N ARG A 286 -11.97 -3.86 25.68
CA ARG A 286 -12.17 -3.80 27.13
C ARG A 286 -13.47 -3.08 27.51
N GLN A 287 -13.75 -1.95 26.87
CA GLN A 287 -14.97 -1.18 27.11
C GLN A 287 -16.27 -1.97 26.85
N TYR A 288 -16.27 -2.86 25.84
CA TYR A 288 -17.44 -3.65 25.48
C TYR A 288 -17.65 -4.78 26.49
N ALA A 289 -16.55 -5.41 26.92
CA ALA A 289 -16.57 -6.45 27.93
C ALA A 289 -17.02 -5.91 29.30
N GLU A 290 -16.55 -4.72 29.69
CA GLU A 290 -16.98 -4.06 30.94
C GLU A 290 -18.42 -3.55 30.87
N PHE A 291 -18.86 -3.02 29.72
CA PHE A 291 -20.27 -2.69 29.47
C PHE A 291 -21.16 -3.93 29.58
N TRP A 292 -20.77 -5.03 28.93
CA TRP A 292 -21.48 -6.31 29.06
C TRP A 292 -21.53 -6.77 30.52
N GLY A 293 -20.43 -6.62 31.25
CA GLY A 293 -20.31 -6.88 32.69
C GLY A 293 -21.19 -6.01 33.60
N ALA A 294 -21.80 -4.93 33.10
CA ALA A 294 -22.84 -4.19 33.82
C ALA A 294 -24.21 -4.88 33.74
N MET A 295 -24.43 -5.73 32.74
CA MET A 295 -25.65 -6.51 32.55
C MET A 295 -25.49 -7.96 33.03
N GLU A 296 -24.47 -8.65 32.56
CA GLU A 296 -24.21 -10.08 32.78
C GLU A 296 -22.74 -10.27 33.15
N GLU A 297 -22.49 -10.89 34.30
CA GLU A 297 -21.11 -11.22 34.68
C GLU A 297 -20.45 -12.10 33.61
N PRO A 298 -19.22 -11.78 33.17
CA PRO A 298 -18.54 -12.58 32.16
C PRO A 298 -18.33 -14.02 32.64
N HIS A 299 -18.98 -14.99 31.97
CA HIS A 299 -18.79 -16.42 32.21
C HIS A 299 -17.88 -17.05 31.14
N GLY A 300 -17.06 -18.05 31.51
CA GLY A 300 -16.21 -18.81 30.57
C GLY A 300 -14.81 -18.25 30.35
N LEU A 301 -14.07 -18.81 29.37
CA LEU A 301 -12.72 -18.36 29.04
C LEU A 301 -12.76 -16.91 28.54
N LEU A 302 -12.08 -16.00 29.25
CA LEU A 302 -11.97 -14.56 29.00
C LEU A 302 -11.49 -14.15 27.59
N TYR A 303 -11.04 -15.12 26.79
CA TYR A 303 -10.33 -14.86 25.56
C TYR A 303 -11.14 -15.42 24.39
N ASN A 304 -11.52 -14.52 23.47
CA ASN A 304 -12.03 -14.75 22.13
C ASN A 304 -13.55 -14.56 21.87
N ARG A 305 -14.41 -14.45 22.90
CA ARG A 305 -15.82 -14.05 22.69
C ARG A 305 -16.48 -13.40 23.89
N ILE A 306 -17.51 -12.60 23.64
CA ILE A 306 -18.51 -12.22 24.65
C ILE A 306 -19.45 -13.41 24.87
N TYR A 307 -19.57 -13.86 26.13
CA TYR A 307 -20.39 -15.01 26.46
C TYR A 307 -21.88 -14.69 26.33
N LYS A 308 -22.72 -15.72 26.20
CA LYS A 308 -24.18 -15.58 26.12
C LYS A 308 -24.80 -15.23 27.47
N ILE A 309 -26.06 -14.79 27.41
CA ILE A 309 -26.85 -14.50 28.61
C ILE A 309 -27.32 -15.84 29.19
N VAL A 310 -26.98 -16.10 30.45
CA VAL A 310 -27.42 -17.29 31.19
C VAL A 310 -28.29 -16.92 32.39
N GLN A 311 -28.11 -15.73 32.96
CA GLN A 311 -28.92 -15.27 34.10
C GLN A 311 -30.21 -14.62 33.63
N GLU A 312 -31.35 -15.08 34.15
CA GLU A 312 -32.66 -14.52 33.79
C GLU A 312 -32.79 -13.03 34.15
N LYS A 313 -32.11 -12.56 35.20
CA LYS A 313 -32.13 -11.15 35.63
C LYS A 313 -31.64 -10.21 34.53
N SER A 314 -30.71 -10.68 33.71
CA SER A 314 -30.06 -9.92 32.65
C SER A 314 -30.98 -9.67 31.46
N LEU A 315 -32.01 -10.50 31.28
CA LEU A 315 -33.09 -10.27 30.31
C LEU A 315 -34.01 -9.09 30.71
N ARG A 316 -33.92 -8.60 31.95
CA ARG A 316 -34.65 -7.40 32.43
C ARG A 316 -33.80 -6.13 32.34
N SER A 317 -32.53 -6.23 31.97
CA SER A 317 -31.64 -5.07 31.97
C SER A 317 -32.04 -4.08 30.87
N PRO A 318 -32.16 -2.77 31.18
CA PRO A 318 -32.39 -1.75 30.17
C PRO A 318 -31.22 -1.65 29.17
N LEU A 319 -30.05 -2.20 29.52
CA LEU A 319 -28.89 -2.26 28.63
C LEU A 319 -29.11 -3.21 27.44
N LEU A 320 -29.94 -4.26 27.60
CA LEU A 320 -30.33 -5.15 26.51
C LEU A 320 -31.15 -4.39 25.45
N ASN A 321 -32.04 -3.51 25.92
CA ASN A 321 -32.86 -2.65 25.09
C ASN A 321 -32.01 -1.62 24.35
N LEU A 322 -31.08 -0.98 25.07
CA LEU A 322 -30.11 0.00 24.54
C LEU A 322 -29.22 -0.60 23.44
N MET A 323 -28.89 -1.90 23.52
CA MET A 323 -28.11 -2.61 22.50
C MET A 323 -28.89 -2.92 21.21
N ASN A 324 -30.15 -2.46 21.09
CA ASN A 324 -31.02 -2.72 19.94
C ASN A 324 -31.31 -4.23 19.75
N VAL A 325 -31.37 -4.99 20.85
CA VAL A 325 -31.74 -6.42 20.83
C VAL A 325 -33.25 -6.58 20.72
N LYS A 326 -33.73 -6.87 19.50
CA LYS A 326 -35.15 -7.05 19.19
C LYS A 326 -35.61 -8.49 19.36
N TYR A 327 -34.73 -9.47 19.12
CA TYR A 327 -35.07 -10.89 19.25
C TYR A 327 -34.13 -11.62 20.22
N VAL A 328 -34.72 -12.40 21.12
CA VAL A 328 -34.03 -13.29 22.05
C VAL A 328 -34.31 -14.74 21.64
N LEU A 329 -33.25 -15.50 21.38
CA LEU A 329 -33.30 -16.91 21.00
C LEU A 329 -33.10 -17.78 22.24
N SER A 330 -33.96 -18.77 22.45
CA SER A 330 -33.88 -19.66 23.61
C SER A 330 -34.31 -21.09 23.26
N LYS A 331 -33.65 -22.11 23.82
CA LYS A 331 -34.13 -23.50 23.77
C LYS A 331 -35.15 -23.83 24.87
N GLN A 332 -35.17 -23.03 25.93
CA GLN A 332 -36.12 -23.14 27.02
C GLN A 332 -37.23 -22.10 26.88
N ARG A 333 -38.45 -22.46 27.30
CA ARG A 333 -39.58 -21.54 27.28
C ARG A 333 -39.38 -20.43 28.33
N LEU A 334 -39.65 -19.19 27.95
CA LEU A 334 -39.51 -18.00 28.78
C LEU A 334 -40.89 -17.38 29.00
N GLU A 335 -41.30 -17.23 30.26
CA GLU A 335 -42.57 -16.57 30.60
C GLU A 335 -42.27 -15.17 31.17
N ARG A 336 -42.33 -14.15 30.30
CA ARG A 336 -41.98 -12.77 30.65
C ARG A 336 -42.89 -11.75 29.97
N PRO A 337 -43.35 -10.69 30.68
CA PRO A 337 -44.23 -9.67 30.08
C PRO A 337 -43.61 -8.87 28.93
N ASN A 338 -42.29 -8.63 28.97
CA ASN A 338 -41.56 -7.83 27.97
C ASN A 338 -41.09 -8.66 26.76
N LEU A 339 -41.18 -9.99 26.82
CA LEU A 339 -40.76 -10.92 25.77
C LEU A 339 -41.99 -11.64 25.21
N GLU A 340 -42.36 -11.29 23.99
CA GLU A 340 -43.46 -11.93 23.28
C GLU A 340 -42.95 -13.10 22.43
N GLU A 341 -43.46 -14.30 22.65
CA GLU A 341 -43.12 -15.45 21.81
C GLU A 341 -43.69 -15.23 20.40
N VAL A 342 -42.81 -15.10 19.40
CA VAL A 342 -43.19 -14.81 18.01
C VAL A 342 -42.89 -15.96 17.04
N TYR A 343 -42.11 -16.95 17.48
CA TYR A 343 -41.84 -18.16 16.71
C TYR A 343 -41.59 -19.34 17.66
N ARG A 344 -42.14 -20.50 17.29
CA ARG A 344 -41.98 -21.78 17.97
C ARG A 344 -41.59 -22.85 16.96
N GLY A 345 -40.40 -23.42 17.11
CA GLY A 345 -39.96 -24.63 16.43
C GLY A 345 -39.83 -25.80 17.40
N ASP A 346 -39.28 -26.92 16.93
CA ASP A 346 -39.19 -28.17 17.72
C ASP A 346 -38.34 -28.00 19.00
N ASP A 347 -37.16 -27.37 18.90
CA ASP A 347 -36.22 -27.15 20.02
C ASP A 347 -35.77 -25.67 20.15
N LEU A 348 -36.53 -24.73 19.56
CA LEU A 348 -36.16 -23.31 19.51
C LEU A 348 -37.37 -22.39 19.62
N TYR A 349 -37.26 -21.42 20.53
CA TYR A 349 -38.19 -20.32 20.71
C TYR A 349 -37.52 -19.00 20.34
N ILE A 350 -38.24 -18.12 19.66
CA ILE A 350 -37.82 -16.74 19.39
C ILE A 350 -38.80 -15.81 20.07
N TYR A 351 -38.27 -14.93 20.90
CA TYR A 351 -39.05 -13.91 21.59
C TYR A 351 -38.73 -12.53 21.04
N ARG A 352 -39.75 -11.73 20.76
CA ARG A 352 -39.63 -10.31 20.45
C ARG A 352 -39.58 -9.52 21.75
N ASN A 353 -38.51 -8.77 21.94
CA ASN A 353 -38.37 -7.80 23.01
C ASN A 353 -39.17 -6.54 22.68
N ARG A 354 -40.23 -6.28 23.46
CA ARG A 354 -41.14 -5.14 23.27
C ARG A 354 -40.50 -3.79 23.62
N ASP A 355 -39.49 -3.82 24.48
CA ASP A 355 -38.82 -2.62 25.00
C ASP A 355 -37.55 -2.27 24.20
N ALA A 356 -37.26 -3.01 23.12
CA ALA A 356 -36.05 -2.81 22.31
C ALA A 356 -36.01 -1.40 21.69
N LEU A 357 -34.90 -0.68 21.92
CA LEU A 357 -34.69 0.63 21.30
C LEU A 357 -34.21 0.49 19.85
N PRO A 358 -34.53 1.46 18.97
CA PRO A 358 -34.01 1.46 17.61
C PRO A 358 -32.48 1.65 17.61
N ARG A 359 -31.83 1.28 16.50
CA ARG A 359 -30.37 1.37 16.35
C ARG A 359 -29.83 2.80 16.58
N ALA A 360 -30.60 3.81 16.19
CA ALA A 360 -30.31 5.21 16.44
C ALA A 360 -31.56 5.90 17.02
N PHE A 361 -31.37 6.75 18.03
CA PHE A 361 -32.43 7.55 18.64
C PHE A 361 -31.87 8.83 19.27
N ALA A 362 -32.74 9.77 19.62
CA ALA A 362 -32.35 11.03 20.23
C ALA A 362 -32.66 11.06 21.74
N VAL A 363 -31.82 11.76 22.50
CA VAL A 363 -32.00 12.02 23.95
C VAL A 363 -31.97 13.53 24.21
N PHE A 364 -33.00 14.02 24.89
CA PHE A 364 -33.20 15.45 25.18
C PHE A 364 -33.24 15.79 26.66
N SER A 365 -33.55 14.79 27.52
CA SER A 365 -33.95 15.10 28.90
C SER A 365 -32.76 15.34 29.81
N GLU A 366 -31.73 14.50 29.76
CA GLU A 366 -30.58 14.62 30.65
C GLU A 366 -29.29 14.09 30.01
N ALA A 367 -28.22 14.90 30.04
CA ALA A 367 -26.86 14.48 29.68
C ALA A 367 -25.94 14.63 30.89
N ARG A 368 -25.34 13.54 31.35
CA ARG A 368 -24.44 13.54 32.52
C ARG A 368 -23.00 13.28 32.10
N PRO A 369 -22.07 14.24 32.31
CA PRO A 369 -20.65 13.94 32.18
C PRO A 369 -20.24 13.00 33.31
N ALA A 370 -19.50 11.93 32.99
CA ALA A 370 -19.06 10.95 33.98
C ALA A 370 -17.66 10.41 33.67
N THR A 371 -16.97 9.97 34.73
CA THR A 371 -15.78 9.12 34.57
C THR A 371 -16.20 7.69 34.18
N ASP A 372 -15.24 6.88 33.77
CA ASP A 372 -15.51 5.49 33.35
C ASP A 372 -16.09 4.65 34.50
N THR A 373 -15.59 4.83 35.73
CA THR A 373 -16.09 4.14 36.92
C THR A 373 -17.51 4.58 37.29
N ASP A 374 -17.78 5.88 37.25
CA ASP A 374 -19.10 6.42 37.57
C ASP A 374 -20.13 5.99 36.54
N ALA A 375 -19.77 6.01 35.26
CA ALA A 375 -20.64 5.58 34.17
C ALA A 375 -21.07 4.12 34.34
N LEU A 376 -20.15 3.19 34.61
CA LEU A 376 -20.50 1.78 34.85
C LEU A 376 -21.40 1.61 36.07
N THR A 377 -21.17 2.39 37.14
CA THR A 377 -22.00 2.35 38.35
C THR A 377 -23.43 2.79 38.04
N MET A 378 -23.60 3.86 37.26
CA MET A 378 -24.90 4.36 36.81
C MET A 378 -25.61 3.37 35.88
N LEU A 379 -24.89 2.70 34.98
CA LEU A 379 -25.48 1.72 34.06
C LEU A 379 -25.94 0.43 34.75
N ARG A 380 -25.40 0.12 35.93
CA ARG A 380 -25.83 -1.02 36.76
C ARG A 380 -27.10 -0.74 37.56
N ASP A 381 -27.51 0.53 37.66
CA ASP A 381 -28.73 0.91 38.36
C ASP A 381 -29.96 0.43 37.55
N PRO A 382 -30.82 -0.43 38.12
CA PRO A 382 -32.03 -0.91 37.44
C PRO A 382 -33.02 0.21 37.05
N THR A 383 -32.88 1.41 37.65
CA THR A 383 -33.71 2.59 37.34
C THR A 383 -33.16 3.43 36.18
N PHE A 384 -32.03 3.04 35.58
CA PHE A 384 -31.45 3.72 34.42
C PHE A 384 -32.37 3.62 33.20
N ASP A 385 -32.89 4.76 32.75
CA ASP A 385 -33.71 4.88 31.53
C ASP A 385 -32.88 5.48 30.38
N PRO A 386 -32.43 4.67 29.40
CA PRO A 386 -31.64 5.13 28.26
C PRO A 386 -32.39 6.10 27.33
N THR A 387 -33.73 6.19 27.43
CA THR A 387 -34.52 7.12 26.61
C THR A 387 -34.55 8.55 27.18
N ARG A 388 -34.24 8.70 28.47
CA ARG A 388 -34.26 10.00 29.17
C ARG A 388 -32.86 10.50 29.48
N ARG A 389 -31.92 9.59 29.78
CA ARG A 389 -30.59 9.93 30.24
C ARG A 389 -29.51 9.34 29.33
N VAL A 390 -28.57 10.19 28.93
CA VAL A 390 -27.33 9.78 28.25
C VAL A 390 -26.12 10.14 29.12
N ILE A 391 -25.18 9.21 29.26
CA ILE A 391 -23.93 9.43 30.00
C ILE A 391 -22.82 9.74 29.00
N ILE A 392 -22.18 10.91 29.07
CA ILE A 392 -21.12 11.31 28.13
C ILE A 392 -19.75 11.22 28.82
N GLN A 393 -18.87 10.34 28.34
CA GLN A 393 -17.51 10.22 28.88
C GLN A 393 -16.56 11.27 28.28
N GLY A 394 -15.71 11.85 29.12
CA GLY A 394 -14.60 12.71 28.68
C GLY A 394 -14.99 14.12 28.23
N ALA A 395 -16.22 14.57 28.50
CA ALA A 395 -16.71 15.89 28.11
C ALA A 395 -17.09 16.77 29.32
N ALA A 396 -16.11 17.05 30.17
CA ALA A 396 -16.28 18.02 31.26
C ALA A 396 -16.60 19.42 30.67
N GLY A 397 -17.71 20.02 31.10
CA GLY A 397 -18.09 21.38 30.71
C GLY A 397 -19.01 21.52 29.49
N LEU A 398 -19.67 20.45 29.02
CA LEU A 398 -20.74 20.61 28.03
C LEU A 398 -21.95 21.33 28.65
N PRO A 399 -22.55 22.32 27.95
CA PRO A 399 -23.78 22.97 28.42
C PRO A 399 -24.87 21.93 28.68
N PRO A 400 -25.65 22.09 29.77
CA PRO A 400 -26.78 21.20 30.05
C PRO A 400 -27.78 21.24 28.89
N LEU A 401 -28.48 20.12 28.68
CA LEU A 401 -29.58 20.10 27.72
C LEU A 401 -30.72 21.00 28.23
N PRO A 402 -31.52 21.59 27.34
CA PRO A 402 -32.70 22.40 27.71
C PRO A 402 -33.73 21.63 28.56
N GLY A 403 -33.68 20.28 28.52
CA GLY A 403 -34.46 19.38 29.37
C GLY A 403 -35.91 19.17 28.91
N GLY A 404 -36.55 18.12 29.43
CA GLY A 404 -38.01 18.00 29.48
C GLY A 404 -38.74 17.35 28.29
N MET A 405 -38.09 17.04 27.16
CA MET A 405 -38.74 16.34 26.04
C MET A 405 -38.47 14.82 26.04
N PRO A 406 -39.46 13.98 25.67
CA PRO A 406 -39.27 12.54 25.50
C PRO A 406 -38.50 12.23 24.21
N ALA A 407 -37.70 11.15 24.19
CA ALA A 407 -36.94 10.70 23.02
C ALA A 407 -37.79 10.50 21.76
N GLN A 408 -39.06 10.10 21.91
CA GLN A 408 -40.00 9.85 20.81
C GLN A 408 -40.43 11.12 20.07
N ALA A 409 -40.10 12.30 20.59
CA ALA A 409 -40.41 13.57 19.93
C ALA A 409 -39.54 13.82 18.68
N ALA A 410 -38.43 13.12 18.52
CA ALA A 410 -37.57 13.20 17.34
C ALA A 410 -37.88 12.10 16.33
N GLN A 411 -37.80 12.44 15.04
CA GLN A 411 -37.81 11.44 13.98
C GLN A 411 -36.36 11.12 13.60
N VAL A 412 -35.93 9.88 13.84
CA VAL A 412 -34.57 9.42 13.53
C VAL A 412 -34.65 8.23 12.60
N GLU A 413 -34.09 8.37 11.40
CA GLU A 413 -34.08 7.34 10.37
C GLU A 413 -32.65 7.05 9.93
N VAL A 414 -32.27 5.76 9.90
CA VAL A 414 -30.97 5.33 9.38
C VAL A 414 -31.09 5.08 7.88
N GLU A 415 -30.72 6.07 7.07
CA GLU A 415 -30.80 5.99 5.60
C GLU A 415 -29.87 4.93 5.02
N SER A 416 -28.66 4.77 5.59
CA SER A 416 -27.67 3.80 5.12
C SER A 416 -26.82 3.28 6.27
N TYR A 417 -26.71 1.96 6.39
CA TYR A 417 -25.91 1.28 7.39
C TYR A 417 -24.85 0.38 6.73
N LYS A 418 -23.59 0.83 6.71
CA LYS A 418 -22.43 0.09 6.20
C LYS A 418 -21.38 -0.09 7.31
N PRO A 419 -20.51 -1.11 7.24
CA PRO A 419 -19.53 -1.39 8.30
C PRO A 419 -18.63 -0.21 8.69
N ASN A 420 -18.30 0.67 7.73
CA ASN A 420 -17.42 1.82 7.92
C ASN A 420 -18.11 3.18 7.70
N GLN A 421 -19.42 3.19 7.44
CA GLN A 421 -20.17 4.43 7.24
C GLN A 421 -21.64 4.25 7.63
N VAL A 422 -22.14 5.15 8.47
CA VAL A 422 -23.55 5.21 8.85
C VAL A 422 -24.06 6.62 8.55
N THR A 423 -25.17 6.72 7.83
CA THR A 423 -25.85 7.99 7.57
C THR A 423 -27.21 7.94 8.23
N VAL A 424 -27.50 8.96 9.05
CA VAL A 424 -28.71 9.09 9.84
C VAL A 424 -29.34 10.43 9.54
N ARG A 425 -30.63 10.43 9.20
CA ARG A 425 -31.44 11.63 9.11
C ARG A 425 -32.18 11.82 10.43
N ALA A 426 -32.06 12.99 11.02
CA ALA A 426 -32.66 13.30 12.31
C ALA A 426 -33.43 14.63 12.24
N SER A 427 -34.72 14.58 12.57
CA SER A 427 -35.56 15.73 12.85
C SER A 427 -35.59 15.99 14.35
N MET A 428 -34.91 17.04 14.78
CA MET A 428 -34.68 17.35 16.19
C MET A 428 -35.61 18.51 16.63
N PRO A 429 -36.59 18.28 17.52
CA PRO A 429 -37.49 19.33 18.00
C PRO A 429 -36.80 20.33 18.96
N ALA A 430 -35.72 19.89 19.60
CA ALA A 430 -34.90 20.67 20.51
C ALA A 430 -33.44 20.25 20.36
N GLU A 431 -32.53 20.97 21.01
CA GLU A 431 -31.14 20.55 21.10
C GLU A 431 -31.00 19.25 21.92
N GLY A 432 -30.24 18.29 21.42
CA GLY A 432 -30.12 16.96 22.03
C GLY A 432 -28.95 16.14 21.50
N TYR A 433 -28.84 14.89 21.94
CA TYR A 433 -27.86 13.94 21.45
C TYR A 433 -28.51 12.89 20.58
N LEU A 434 -28.00 12.73 19.36
CA LEU A 434 -28.25 11.54 18.55
C LEU A 434 -27.32 10.43 19.03
N LEU A 435 -27.89 9.39 19.62
CA LEU A 435 -27.18 8.18 20.04
C LEU A 435 -27.28 7.11 18.95
N LEU A 436 -26.15 6.46 18.65
CA LEU A 436 -26.06 5.30 17.78
C LEU A 436 -25.54 4.13 18.62
N ALA A 437 -26.35 3.07 18.75
CA ALA A 437 -26.08 1.88 19.57
C ALA A 437 -24.99 0.96 18.98
N ASP A 438 -23.95 1.55 18.39
CA ASP A 438 -22.76 0.87 17.94
C ASP A 438 -21.55 1.29 18.76
N THR A 439 -20.62 0.36 18.95
CA THR A 439 -19.39 0.56 19.72
C THR A 439 -18.58 1.78 19.24
N TYR A 440 -18.23 2.65 20.18
CA TYR A 440 -17.31 3.77 20.01
C TYR A 440 -15.88 3.25 19.89
N TYR A 441 -15.13 3.80 18.96
CA TYR A 441 -13.70 3.48 18.81
C TYR A 441 -12.97 4.68 18.20
N PRO A 442 -11.72 4.98 18.63
CA PRO A 442 -10.93 6.04 18.01
C PRO A 442 -10.80 5.84 16.49
N GLY A 443 -11.16 6.87 15.71
CA GLY A 443 -11.12 6.83 14.24
C GLY A 443 -12.48 7.02 13.55
N TRP A 444 -13.58 6.97 14.30
CA TRP A 444 -14.87 7.47 13.80
C TRP A 444 -14.85 9.01 13.72
N ARG A 445 -15.35 9.55 12.62
CA ARG A 445 -15.55 10.99 12.39
C ARG A 445 -17.01 11.23 12.06
N ALA A 446 -17.58 12.33 12.53
CA ALA A 446 -18.94 12.74 12.19
C ALA A 446 -18.93 14.00 11.33
N GLU A 447 -19.88 14.07 10.41
CA GLU A 447 -20.25 15.26 9.67
C GLU A 447 -21.74 15.50 9.92
N VAL A 448 -22.10 16.72 10.31
CA VAL A 448 -23.49 17.19 10.43
C VAL A 448 -23.71 18.22 9.33
N ASP A 449 -24.60 17.93 8.40
CA ASP A 449 -24.91 18.79 7.25
C ASP A 449 -23.66 19.20 6.44
N GLY A 450 -22.72 18.25 6.29
CA GLY A 450 -21.45 18.43 5.59
C GLY A 450 -20.35 19.17 6.38
N LYS A 451 -20.60 19.53 7.65
CA LYS A 451 -19.62 20.16 8.53
C LYS A 451 -19.10 19.17 9.56
N ALA A 452 -17.80 19.19 9.84
CA ALA A 452 -17.18 18.30 10.82
C ALA A 452 -17.80 18.49 12.22
N ALA A 453 -18.11 17.37 12.89
CA ALA A 453 -18.64 17.31 14.23
C ALA A 453 -17.89 16.28 15.09
N SER A 454 -17.89 16.50 16.40
CA SER A 454 -17.25 15.59 17.35
C SER A 454 -18.09 14.35 17.59
N VAL A 455 -17.47 13.17 17.48
CA VAL A 455 -18.06 11.92 17.94
C VAL A 455 -17.75 11.78 19.42
N LEU A 456 -18.78 11.64 20.23
CA LEU A 456 -18.68 11.48 21.67
C LEU A 456 -18.85 10.01 22.05
N ARG A 457 -18.18 9.57 23.11
CA ARG A 457 -18.45 8.29 23.75
C ARG A 457 -19.62 8.47 24.71
N ALA A 458 -20.65 7.65 24.52
CA ALA A 458 -21.89 7.69 25.27
C ALA A 458 -22.20 6.33 25.91
N ASP A 459 -22.80 6.33 27.10
CA ASP A 459 -23.22 5.15 27.84
C ASP A 459 -22.13 4.06 27.88
N TYR A 460 -20.89 4.53 28.11
CA TYR A 460 -19.65 3.77 28.24
C TYR A 460 -19.12 3.17 26.93
N ASN A 461 -20.01 2.72 26.06
CA ASN A 461 -19.65 1.95 24.88
C ASN A 461 -20.12 2.55 23.55
N PHE A 462 -21.18 3.34 23.50
CA PHE A 462 -21.82 3.77 22.26
C PHE A 462 -21.33 5.12 21.73
N ARG A 463 -21.77 5.47 20.53
CA ARG A 463 -21.41 6.72 19.84
C ARG A 463 -22.55 7.72 19.96
N ALA A 464 -22.22 8.99 20.21
CA ALA A 464 -23.19 10.08 20.16
C ALA A 464 -22.68 11.30 19.39
N VAL A 465 -23.60 12.06 18.82
CA VAL A 465 -23.34 13.36 18.19
C VAL A 465 -24.36 14.37 18.75
N ARG A 466 -23.89 15.53 19.18
CA ARG A 466 -24.77 16.62 19.64
C ARG A 466 -25.35 17.34 18.43
N LEU A 467 -26.66 17.53 18.40
CA LEU A 467 -27.38 18.22 17.33
C LEU A 467 -28.20 19.37 17.90
N ALA A 468 -28.30 20.44 17.12
CA ALA A 468 -29.21 21.54 17.40
C ALA A 468 -30.67 21.14 17.06
N ALA A 469 -31.62 22.02 17.34
CA ALA A 469 -32.98 21.87 16.84
C ALA A 469 -33.01 22.09 15.31
N GLY A 470 -33.74 21.25 14.58
CA GLY A 470 -33.86 21.30 13.13
C GLY A 470 -33.71 19.95 12.44
N GLU A 471 -33.70 19.98 11.11
CA GLU A 471 -33.44 18.83 10.25
C GLU A 471 -31.93 18.69 10.03
N HIS A 472 -31.39 17.51 10.34
CA HIS A 472 -29.96 17.22 10.24
C HIS A 472 -29.69 15.91 9.51
N THR A 473 -28.68 15.93 8.65
CA THR A 473 -28.07 14.71 8.09
C THR A 473 -26.74 14.46 8.77
N VAL A 474 -26.66 13.39 9.57
CA VAL A 474 -25.46 12.99 10.29
C VAL A 474 -24.79 11.83 9.57
N THR A 475 -23.56 12.04 9.11
CA THR A 475 -22.75 10.99 8.49
C THR A 475 -21.57 10.64 9.38
N LEU A 476 -21.56 9.43 9.93
CA LEU A 476 -20.44 8.86 10.66
C LEU A 476 -19.59 8.00 9.72
N ARG A 477 -18.28 8.25 9.65
CA ARG A 477 -17.32 7.48 8.83
C ARG A 477 -16.18 6.96 9.68
N PHE A 478 -15.83 5.69 9.52
CA PHE A 478 -14.67 5.09 10.17
C PHE A 478 -13.43 5.21 9.29
N SER A 479 -12.46 6.01 9.73
CA SER A 479 -11.20 6.24 9.02
C SER A 479 -10.04 6.36 10.02
N PRO A 480 -9.64 5.24 10.67
CA PRO A 480 -8.61 5.25 11.70
C PRO A 480 -7.22 5.52 11.11
N ASP A 481 -6.41 6.30 11.84
CA ASP A 481 -5.05 6.64 11.41
C ASP A 481 -4.10 5.44 11.46
N SER A 482 -4.38 4.44 12.32
CA SER A 482 -3.64 3.18 12.37
C SER A 482 -3.72 2.40 11.05
N PHE A 483 -4.89 2.36 10.39
CA PHE A 483 -5.04 1.73 9.09
C PHE A 483 -4.26 2.48 8.01
N LYS A 484 -4.33 3.83 8.00
CA LYS A 484 -3.57 4.66 7.05
C LYS A 484 -2.06 4.44 7.21
N LEU A 485 -1.58 4.36 8.45
CA LEU A 485 -0.18 4.07 8.76
C LEU A 485 0.21 2.66 8.31
N GLY A 486 -0.61 1.65 8.61
CA GLY A 486 -0.37 0.26 8.21
C GLY A 486 -0.32 0.09 6.68
N LEU A 487 -1.23 0.73 5.95
CA LEU A 487 -1.24 0.74 4.48
C LEU A 487 0.05 1.37 3.93
N TYR A 488 0.44 2.53 4.46
CA TYR A 488 1.67 3.20 4.06
C TYR A 488 2.91 2.34 4.34
N MET A 489 3.03 1.77 5.55
CA MET A 489 4.15 0.90 5.91
C MET A 489 4.21 -0.34 5.00
N SER A 490 3.06 -0.90 4.65
CA SER A 490 2.98 -2.04 3.72
C SER A 490 3.47 -1.68 2.31
N ILE A 491 3.07 -0.50 1.78
CA ILE A 491 3.55 0.01 0.49
C ILE A 491 5.06 0.25 0.54
N LEU A 492 5.56 0.88 1.60
CA LEU A 492 6.99 1.15 1.78
C LEU A 492 7.78 -0.17 1.84
N SER A 493 7.33 -1.14 2.63
CA SER A 493 7.96 -2.47 2.71
C SER A 493 7.94 -3.18 1.35
N LEU A 494 6.82 -3.15 0.63
CA LEU A 494 6.73 -3.74 -0.70
C LEU A 494 7.72 -3.09 -1.68
N VAL A 495 7.80 -1.75 -1.70
CA VAL A 495 8.74 -1.04 -2.57
C VAL A 495 10.19 -1.38 -2.19
N LEU A 496 10.53 -1.44 -0.91
CA LEU A 496 11.87 -1.83 -0.46
C LEU A 496 12.20 -3.27 -0.88
N VAL A 497 11.26 -4.21 -0.78
CA VAL A 497 11.45 -5.58 -1.28
C VAL A 497 11.63 -5.60 -2.79
N LEU A 498 10.82 -4.87 -3.55
CA LEU A 498 10.95 -4.75 -5.01
C LEU A 498 12.29 -4.10 -5.41
N LEU A 499 12.79 -3.13 -4.64
CA LEU A 499 14.11 -2.54 -4.82
C LEU A 499 15.23 -3.54 -4.55
N MET A 500 15.14 -4.31 -3.48
CA MET A 500 16.11 -5.35 -3.17
C MET A 500 16.11 -6.45 -4.24
N LEU A 501 14.94 -6.86 -4.72
CA LEU A 501 14.79 -7.80 -5.83
C LEU A 501 15.33 -7.23 -7.13
N GLY A 502 14.99 -5.98 -7.45
CA GLY A 502 15.47 -5.25 -8.61
C GLY A 502 17.00 -5.13 -8.61
N TYR A 503 17.59 -4.75 -7.47
CA TYR A 503 19.04 -4.72 -7.28
C TYR A 503 19.68 -6.12 -7.37
N GLY A 504 19.03 -7.14 -6.81
CA GLY A 504 19.49 -8.54 -6.89
C GLY A 504 19.49 -9.07 -8.33
N LEU A 505 18.44 -8.78 -9.10
CA LEU A 505 18.36 -9.11 -10.53
C LEU A 505 19.38 -8.29 -11.33
N TRP A 506 19.48 -7.00 -11.05
CA TRP A 506 20.44 -6.09 -11.67
C TRP A 506 21.87 -6.58 -11.47
N SER A 507 22.29 -6.83 -10.23
CA SER A 507 23.65 -7.29 -9.91
C SER A 507 23.98 -8.66 -10.53
N ARG A 508 22.98 -9.51 -10.80
CA ARG A 508 23.17 -10.76 -11.55
C ARG A 508 23.32 -10.54 -13.06
N ILE A 509 22.50 -9.67 -13.65
CA ILE A 509 22.57 -9.34 -15.09
C ILE A 509 23.83 -8.53 -15.41
N TRP A 510 24.31 -7.75 -14.45
CA TRP A 510 25.36 -6.74 -14.62
C TRP A 510 26.59 -6.96 -13.74
N ARG A 511 27.03 -8.22 -13.55
CA ARG A 511 28.36 -8.49 -13.00
C ARG A 511 29.41 -7.80 -13.88
N GLU A 512 30.25 -6.97 -13.24
CA GLU A 512 31.37 -6.28 -13.87
C GLU A 512 32.36 -7.29 -14.45
N SER A 513 32.19 -7.64 -15.72
CA SER A 513 33.30 -8.03 -16.58
C SER A 513 33.90 -6.74 -17.12
N MET A 514 35.19 -6.50 -16.90
CA MET A 514 35.89 -5.29 -17.36
C MET A 514 35.81 -5.05 -18.88
N GLU A 515 35.35 -6.04 -19.65
CA GLU A 515 35.12 -6.00 -21.11
C GLU A 515 33.63 -5.78 -21.50
N ALA A 516 32.87 -5.00 -20.73
CA ALA A 516 31.50 -4.69 -21.12
C ALA A 516 31.48 -3.82 -22.40
N SER A 517 30.85 -4.29 -23.49
CA SER A 517 30.71 -3.54 -24.74
C SER A 517 30.09 -2.15 -24.51
N ALA A 518 30.42 -1.17 -25.36
CA ALA A 518 29.89 0.19 -25.29
C ALA A 518 28.34 0.22 -25.17
N VAL A 519 27.67 -0.72 -25.83
CA VAL A 519 26.21 -0.90 -25.77
C VAL A 519 25.73 -1.26 -24.35
N ARG A 520 26.44 -2.15 -23.65
CA ARG A 520 26.14 -2.49 -22.24
C ARG A 520 26.27 -1.25 -21.34
N ARG A 521 27.32 -0.44 -21.52
CA ARG A 521 27.53 0.76 -20.70
C ARG A 521 26.42 1.80 -20.90
N ILE A 522 26.03 2.04 -22.16
CA ILE A 522 24.91 2.93 -22.51
C ILE A 522 23.59 2.43 -21.91
N ALA A 523 23.31 1.12 -22.03
CA ALA A 523 22.11 0.52 -21.45
C ALA A 523 22.09 0.61 -19.92
N LYS A 524 23.22 0.35 -19.24
CA LYS A 524 23.34 0.53 -17.79
C LYS A 524 23.03 1.97 -17.38
N ASN A 525 23.67 2.94 -18.05
CA ASN A 525 23.54 4.34 -17.71
C ASN A 525 22.16 4.95 -18.07
N SER A 526 21.36 4.26 -18.89
CA SER A 526 19.99 4.67 -19.20
C SER A 526 18.96 3.99 -18.29
N VAL A 527 19.11 2.67 -18.06
CA VAL A 527 18.13 1.86 -17.31
C VAL A 527 18.22 2.09 -15.80
N THR A 528 19.43 2.25 -15.24
CA THR A 528 19.58 2.42 -13.78
C THR A 528 18.89 3.69 -13.28
N PRO A 529 19.11 4.88 -13.86
CA PRO A 529 18.41 6.09 -13.44
C PRO A 529 16.91 6.00 -13.69
N MET A 530 16.51 5.35 -14.77
CA MET A 530 15.10 5.13 -15.12
C MET A 530 14.37 4.32 -14.05
N ALA A 531 14.92 3.17 -13.66
CA ALA A 531 14.35 2.35 -12.59
C ALA A 531 14.28 3.08 -11.25
N ALA A 532 15.33 3.86 -10.92
CA ALA A 532 15.38 4.64 -9.70
C ALA A 532 14.32 5.76 -9.67
N GLN A 533 14.14 6.48 -10.78
CA GLN A 533 13.12 7.52 -10.90
C GLN A 533 11.70 6.95 -10.85
N ILE A 534 11.41 5.83 -11.53
CA ILE A 534 10.10 5.16 -11.44
C ILE A 534 9.81 4.78 -9.99
N THR A 535 10.80 4.19 -9.31
CA THR A 535 10.63 3.79 -7.92
C THR A 535 10.43 5.00 -7.00
N GLY A 536 11.20 6.06 -7.20
CA GLY A 536 11.03 7.32 -6.48
C GLY A 536 9.63 7.91 -6.67
N ARG A 537 9.08 7.89 -7.89
CA ARG A 537 7.72 8.37 -8.17
C ARG A 537 6.63 7.53 -7.51
N ILE A 538 6.80 6.20 -7.45
CA ILE A 538 5.87 5.33 -6.73
C ILE A 538 5.89 5.65 -5.23
N LEU A 539 7.07 5.82 -4.64
CA LEU A 539 7.21 6.22 -3.23
C LEU A 539 6.60 7.59 -2.97
N ASP A 540 6.85 8.56 -3.85
CA ASP A 540 6.32 9.92 -3.74
C ASP A 540 4.80 9.96 -3.89
N PHE A 541 4.24 9.15 -4.78
CA PHE A 541 2.80 9.01 -4.92
C PHE A 541 2.19 8.36 -3.67
N GLY A 542 2.78 7.28 -3.15
CA GLY A 542 2.36 6.65 -1.90
C GLY A 542 2.45 7.60 -0.70
N PHE A 543 3.50 8.41 -0.63
CA PHE A 543 3.62 9.47 0.37
C PHE A 543 2.57 10.57 0.18
N ALA A 544 2.29 10.98 -1.05
CA ALA A 544 1.27 11.98 -1.34
C ALA A 544 -0.13 11.52 -0.88
N ILE A 545 -0.49 10.24 -1.08
CA ILE A 545 -1.73 9.64 -0.56
C ILE A 545 -1.85 9.87 0.95
N PHE A 546 -0.80 9.54 1.70
CA PHE A 546 -0.77 9.66 3.14
C PHE A 546 -0.77 11.14 3.60
N MET A 547 0.12 11.93 3.02
CA MET A 547 0.30 13.35 3.32
C MET A 547 -1.00 14.14 3.10
N LEU A 548 -1.67 13.95 1.96
CA LEU A 548 -2.89 14.67 1.63
C LEU A 548 -4.05 14.29 2.57
N ARG A 549 -4.17 13.01 2.95
CA ARG A 549 -5.19 12.57 3.92
C ARG A 549 -5.04 13.15 5.31
N LEU A 550 -3.81 13.43 5.75
CA LEU A 550 -3.55 14.01 7.06
C LEU A 550 -3.65 15.54 7.05
N LEU A 551 -3.20 16.19 5.98
CA LEU A 551 -3.24 17.65 5.88
C LEU A 551 -4.64 18.18 5.57
N GLY A 552 -5.42 17.44 4.76
CA GLY A 552 -6.63 17.96 4.15
C GLY A 552 -6.35 19.01 3.07
N PRO A 553 -7.37 19.42 2.29
CA PRO A 553 -7.19 20.25 1.10
C PRO A 553 -6.57 21.63 1.37
N THR A 554 -6.95 22.30 2.45
CA THR A 554 -6.42 23.64 2.79
C THR A 554 -4.93 23.61 3.10
N ASN A 555 -4.47 22.74 4.01
CA ASN A 555 -3.06 22.65 4.34
C ASN A 555 -2.23 22.03 3.20
N ALA A 556 -2.82 21.14 2.40
CA ALA A 556 -2.20 20.66 1.17
C ALA A 556 -1.92 21.80 0.18
N GLY A 557 -2.87 22.74 0.02
CA GLY A 557 -2.68 23.93 -0.82
C GLY A 557 -1.58 24.85 -0.31
N ARG A 558 -1.52 25.10 1.00
CA ARG A 558 -0.44 25.87 1.64
C ARG A 558 0.93 25.23 1.43
N TYR A 559 1.03 23.91 1.64
CA TYR A 559 2.26 23.16 1.40
C TYR A 559 2.67 23.22 -0.07
N ALA A 560 1.73 22.99 -0.99
CA ALA A 560 2.00 23.03 -2.42
C ALA A 560 2.50 24.41 -2.86
N PHE A 561 1.84 25.49 -2.41
CA PHE A 561 2.28 26.86 -2.67
C PHE A 561 3.72 27.11 -2.19
N ALA A 562 4.03 26.74 -0.95
CA ALA A 562 5.39 26.89 -0.40
C ALA A 562 6.45 26.13 -1.21
N VAL A 563 6.15 24.87 -1.60
CA VAL A 563 7.05 24.04 -2.41
C VAL A 563 7.25 24.62 -3.80
N PHE A 564 6.19 25.05 -4.48
CA PHE A 564 6.31 25.63 -5.82
C PHE A 564 7.04 26.97 -5.81
N LEU A 565 6.86 27.79 -4.78
CA LEU A 565 7.54 29.08 -4.65
C LEU A 565 9.05 28.86 -4.59
N ILE A 566 9.48 27.97 -3.71
CA ILE A 566 10.89 27.62 -3.56
C ILE A 566 11.41 26.85 -4.78
N GLY A 567 10.56 26.09 -5.46
CA GLY A 567 10.89 25.41 -6.72
C GLY A 567 11.42 26.36 -7.80
N TYR A 568 10.86 27.57 -7.93
CA TYR A 568 11.38 28.57 -8.86
C TYR A 568 12.80 29.02 -8.51
N PHE A 569 13.07 29.24 -7.22
CA PHE A 569 14.40 29.61 -6.74
C PHE A 569 15.40 28.46 -6.87
N LEU A 570 14.98 27.21 -6.76
CA LEU A 570 15.85 26.06 -7.02
C LEU A 570 16.36 26.05 -8.47
N ILE A 571 15.53 26.45 -9.44
CA ILE A 571 15.93 26.53 -10.85
C ILE A 571 16.82 27.75 -11.11
N LEU A 572 16.49 28.89 -10.51
CA LEU A 572 17.32 30.10 -10.58
C LEU A 572 18.70 29.86 -9.99
N THR A 573 18.80 29.13 -8.87
CA THR A 573 20.07 28.78 -8.24
C THR A 573 20.83 27.69 -9.01
N ASP A 574 20.17 26.79 -9.74
CA ASP A 574 20.85 25.84 -10.64
C ASP A 574 21.56 26.58 -11.80
N PHE A 575 20.93 27.64 -12.32
CA PHE A 575 21.39 28.57 -13.35
C PHE A 575 21.95 27.90 -14.62
N GLY A 576 21.51 26.67 -14.93
CA GLY A 576 22.06 25.89 -16.05
C GLY A 576 23.51 25.42 -15.85
N LEU A 577 24.12 25.73 -14.70
CA LEU A 577 25.52 25.42 -14.38
C LEU A 577 25.76 23.90 -14.31
N GLY A 578 24.75 23.11 -13.91
CA GLY A 578 24.86 21.65 -13.87
C GLY A 578 25.04 21.05 -15.27
N THR A 579 24.31 21.57 -16.26
CA THR A 579 24.45 21.12 -17.66
C THR A 579 25.80 21.51 -18.24
N LEU A 580 26.25 22.75 -17.97
CA LEU A 580 27.57 23.21 -18.36
C LEU A 580 28.68 22.36 -17.73
N LEU A 581 28.60 22.13 -16.42
CA LEU A 581 29.52 21.30 -15.65
C LEU A 581 29.61 19.88 -16.23
N THR A 582 28.47 19.23 -16.49
CA THR A 582 28.47 17.89 -17.10
C THR A 582 29.12 17.89 -18.49
N ARG A 583 28.85 18.90 -19.33
CA ARG A 583 29.39 18.98 -20.69
C ARG A 583 30.90 19.20 -20.72
N GLU A 584 31.41 20.17 -19.97
CA GLU A 584 32.84 20.51 -20.02
C GLU A 584 33.70 19.46 -19.31
N VAL A 585 33.23 18.88 -18.20
CA VAL A 585 33.95 17.81 -17.49
C VAL A 585 33.93 16.50 -18.27
N ALA A 586 32.88 16.23 -19.05
CA ALA A 586 32.86 15.08 -19.97
C ALA A 586 33.89 15.23 -21.11
N ARG A 587 34.21 16.46 -21.52
CA ARG A 587 35.25 16.76 -22.51
C ARG A 587 36.66 16.67 -21.92
N ASP A 588 36.88 17.27 -20.75
CA ASP A 588 38.15 17.23 -20.04
C ASP A 588 37.93 16.97 -18.54
N ARG A 589 38.22 15.73 -18.13
CA ARG A 589 38.06 15.27 -16.75
C ARG A 589 39.08 15.89 -15.79
N SER A 590 40.19 16.43 -16.27
CA SER A 590 41.22 17.05 -15.41
C SER A 590 40.70 18.34 -14.75
N GLN A 591 39.79 19.04 -15.42
CA GLN A 591 39.18 20.29 -14.94
C GLN A 591 38.00 20.07 -13.98
N ALA A 592 37.65 18.82 -13.66
CA ALA A 592 36.50 18.48 -12.82
C ALA A 592 36.49 19.22 -11.47
N ARG A 593 37.65 19.35 -10.85
CA ARG A 593 37.81 20.04 -9.56
C ARG A 593 37.50 21.54 -9.67
N ARG A 594 38.08 22.20 -10.68
CA ARG A 594 37.94 23.65 -10.91
C ARG A 594 36.51 24.03 -11.26
N TYR A 595 35.87 23.29 -12.17
CA TYR A 595 34.48 23.53 -12.55
C TYR A 595 33.53 23.24 -11.38
N LEU A 596 33.74 22.18 -10.59
CA LEU A 596 32.90 21.88 -9.43
C LEU A 596 32.99 22.97 -8.36
N GLY A 597 34.22 23.39 -8.00
CA GLY A 597 34.46 24.42 -6.99
C GLY A 597 33.79 25.74 -7.33
N ASN A 598 34.01 26.25 -8.55
CA ASN A 598 33.39 27.49 -9.02
C ASN A 598 31.86 27.36 -9.17
N THR A 599 31.36 26.20 -9.62
CA THR A 599 29.90 25.97 -9.68
C THR A 599 29.27 26.05 -8.30
N ILE A 600 29.85 25.40 -7.29
CA ILE A 600 29.31 25.46 -5.91
C ILE A 600 29.32 26.90 -5.40
N VAL A 601 30.42 27.64 -5.57
CA VAL A 601 30.52 29.03 -5.12
C VAL A 601 29.48 29.93 -5.81
N MET A 602 29.36 29.85 -7.14
CA MET A 602 28.34 30.62 -7.89
C MET A 602 26.92 30.32 -7.39
N ARG A 603 26.59 29.05 -7.13
CA ARG A 603 25.28 28.66 -6.62
C ARG A 603 25.02 29.18 -5.21
N LEU A 604 26.03 29.18 -4.34
CA LEU A 604 25.90 29.75 -3.00
C LEU A 604 25.62 31.26 -3.06
N TRP A 605 26.27 32.00 -3.97
CA TRP A 605 25.95 33.40 -4.23
C TRP A 605 24.53 33.60 -4.74
N LEU A 606 24.06 32.75 -5.65
CA LEU A 606 22.67 32.80 -6.15
C LEU A 606 21.66 32.47 -5.04
N CYS A 607 21.97 31.50 -4.16
CA CYS A 607 21.14 31.20 -2.99
C CYS A 607 21.05 32.42 -2.07
N LEU A 608 22.18 33.06 -1.77
CA LEU A 608 22.22 34.26 -0.93
C LEU A 608 21.44 35.42 -1.56
N ALA A 609 21.60 35.64 -2.87
CA ALA A 609 20.86 36.65 -3.62
C ALA A 609 19.34 36.38 -3.70
N SER A 610 18.94 35.11 -3.58
CA SER A 610 17.52 34.71 -3.58
C SER A 610 16.82 35.05 -2.26
N VAL A 611 17.54 35.08 -1.13
CA VAL A 611 16.96 35.34 0.21
C VAL A 611 16.17 36.65 0.28
N PRO A 612 16.71 37.84 -0.07
CA PRO A 612 15.95 39.08 0.02
C PRO A 612 14.71 39.09 -0.89
N ILE A 613 14.78 38.46 -2.06
CA ILE A 613 13.64 38.34 -2.98
C ILE A 613 12.55 37.46 -2.36
N ILE A 614 12.93 36.32 -1.78
CA ILE A 614 11.99 35.43 -1.07
C ILE A 614 11.35 36.17 0.11
N LEU A 615 12.13 36.89 0.92
CA LEU A 615 11.60 37.65 2.05
C LEU A 615 10.63 38.74 1.62
N ALA A 616 10.94 39.48 0.55
CA ALA A 616 10.04 40.48 -0.02
C ALA A 616 8.74 39.85 -0.53
N LEU A 617 8.82 38.71 -1.24
CA LEU A 617 7.64 38.00 -1.71
C LEU A 617 6.80 37.44 -0.56
N VAL A 618 7.43 36.83 0.44
CA VAL A 618 6.73 36.33 1.65
C VAL A 618 6.04 37.48 2.37
N GLY A 619 6.71 38.62 2.54
CA GLY A 619 6.12 39.83 3.13
C GLY A 619 4.92 40.36 2.33
N LEU A 620 5.04 40.42 1.00
CA LEU A 620 3.94 40.82 0.11
C LEU A 620 2.74 39.87 0.24
N TYR A 621 2.96 38.56 0.23
CA TYR A 621 1.89 37.57 0.36
C TYR A 621 1.27 37.54 1.76
N TYR A 622 2.08 37.78 2.79
CA TYR A 622 1.60 37.94 4.16
C TYR A 622 0.68 39.15 4.28
N TRP A 623 1.06 40.28 3.70
CA TRP A 623 0.29 41.51 3.79
C TRP A 623 -0.95 41.54 2.89
N ARG A 624 -0.86 41.02 1.65
CA ARG A 624 -1.89 41.22 0.63
C ARG A 624 -2.77 40.01 0.32
N PHE A 625 -2.31 38.79 0.66
CA PHE A 625 -2.90 37.53 0.21
C PHE A 625 -3.06 36.48 1.32
N ASP A 626 -3.19 36.93 2.57
CA ASP A 626 -3.51 36.12 3.75
C ASP A 626 -2.60 34.87 3.91
N LEU A 627 -1.29 35.09 3.84
CA LEU A 627 -0.32 34.03 4.10
C LEU A 627 -0.20 33.82 5.63
N THR A 628 -0.62 32.65 6.11
CA THR A 628 -0.44 32.28 7.53
C THR A 628 1.02 32.28 7.97
N SER A 629 1.28 32.64 9.24
CA SER A 629 2.62 32.60 9.85
C SER A 629 3.30 31.23 9.75
N THR A 630 2.53 30.15 9.90
CA THR A 630 3.02 28.77 9.76
C THR A 630 3.53 28.47 8.35
N THR A 631 2.85 28.98 7.31
CA THR A 631 3.26 28.78 5.92
C THR A 631 4.48 29.65 5.59
N ALA A 632 4.53 30.89 6.09
CA ALA A 632 5.71 31.75 5.96
C ALA A 632 6.95 31.09 6.58
N PHE A 633 6.83 30.55 7.80
CA PHE A 633 7.92 29.84 8.45
C PHE A 633 8.36 28.58 7.69
N ALA A 634 7.41 27.82 7.13
CA ALA A 634 7.75 26.68 6.27
C ALA A 634 8.53 27.10 5.02
N ILE A 635 8.19 28.23 4.38
CA ILE A 635 8.93 28.80 3.23
C ILE A 635 10.38 29.14 3.63
N LEU A 636 10.58 29.72 4.82
CA LEU A 636 11.93 30.02 5.32
C LEU A 636 12.76 28.74 5.53
N LEU A 637 12.16 27.69 6.11
CA LEU A 637 12.83 26.39 6.24
C LEU A 637 13.18 25.78 4.88
N PHE A 638 12.25 25.82 3.92
CA PHE A 638 12.55 25.39 2.55
C PHE A 638 13.66 26.23 1.90
N THR A 639 13.76 27.53 2.21
CA THR A 639 14.86 28.39 1.73
C THR A 639 16.21 27.90 2.23
N ILE A 640 16.30 27.45 3.49
CA ILE A 640 17.53 26.85 4.04
C ILE A 640 17.93 25.60 3.24
N SER A 641 16.96 24.83 2.74
CA SER A 641 17.23 23.62 1.94
C SER A 641 17.88 23.89 0.58
N LEU A 642 17.87 25.15 0.09
CA LEU A 642 18.50 25.52 -1.19
C LEU A 642 20.02 25.29 -1.16
N VAL A 643 20.69 25.57 -0.04
CA VAL A 643 22.15 25.42 0.11
C VAL A 643 22.61 23.97 -0.08
N PRO A 644 22.13 22.98 0.69
CA PRO A 644 22.52 21.58 0.46
C PRO A 644 22.02 21.04 -0.88
N SER A 645 20.89 21.53 -1.39
CA SER A 645 20.38 21.16 -2.72
C SER A 645 21.30 21.62 -3.85
N ALA A 646 21.87 22.82 -3.74
CA ALA A 646 22.83 23.36 -4.71
C ALA A 646 24.11 22.50 -4.77
N VAL A 647 24.63 22.10 -3.60
CA VAL A 647 25.83 21.25 -3.48
C VAL A 647 25.57 19.85 -4.04
N SER A 648 24.50 19.19 -3.58
CA SER A 648 24.15 17.83 -4.02
C SER A 648 23.92 17.76 -5.53
N SER A 649 23.26 18.75 -6.12
CA SER A 649 23.02 18.83 -7.56
C SER A 649 24.31 19.05 -8.37
N ALA A 650 25.24 19.87 -7.88
CA ALA A 650 26.54 20.08 -8.54
C ALA A 650 27.41 18.82 -8.52
N VAL A 651 27.42 18.11 -7.38
CA VAL A 651 28.15 16.84 -7.26
C VAL A 651 27.50 15.74 -8.13
N SER A 652 26.17 15.69 -8.20
CA SER A 652 25.44 14.78 -9.10
C SER A 652 25.83 14.98 -10.57
N ALA A 653 26.01 16.24 -11.00
CA ALA A 653 26.47 16.57 -12.36
C ALA A 653 27.88 16.05 -12.67
N ILE A 654 28.77 15.93 -11.67
CA ILE A 654 30.08 15.25 -11.82
C ILE A 654 29.88 13.75 -12.06
N PHE A 655 29.05 13.06 -11.28
CA PHE A 655 28.78 11.65 -11.52
C PHE A 655 28.21 11.40 -12.93
N ASN A 656 27.35 12.29 -13.41
CA ASN A 656 26.85 12.26 -14.78
C ASN A 656 27.98 12.45 -15.82
N ALA A 657 28.91 13.39 -15.58
CA ALA A 657 30.06 13.64 -16.46
C ALA A 657 31.02 12.44 -16.55
N TYR A 658 31.15 11.68 -15.46
CA TYR A 658 31.96 10.46 -15.39
C TYR A 658 31.21 9.20 -15.87
N GLU A 659 29.98 9.35 -16.38
CA GLU A 659 29.13 8.24 -16.82
C GLU A 659 28.83 7.21 -15.71
N LYS A 660 28.75 7.67 -14.46
CA LYS A 660 28.52 6.84 -13.26
C LYS A 660 27.15 7.12 -12.65
N MET A 661 26.11 6.99 -13.46
CA MET A 661 24.74 7.35 -13.09
C MET A 661 24.11 6.43 -12.02
N GLU A 662 24.75 5.30 -11.70
CA GLU A 662 24.33 4.42 -10.60
C GLU A 662 24.39 5.10 -9.21
N PHE A 663 25.34 6.02 -8.99
CA PHE A 663 25.45 6.70 -7.70
C PHE A 663 24.34 7.73 -7.50
N PRO A 664 24.08 8.67 -8.43
CA PRO A 664 22.91 9.54 -8.34
C PRO A 664 21.59 8.78 -8.19
N ALA A 665 21.43 7.68 -8.93
CA ALA A 665 20.24 6.83 -8.84
C ALA A 665 20.05 6.22 -7.45
N ALA A 666 21.11 5.64 -6.87
CA ALA A 666 21.06 5.06 -5.52
C ALA A 666 20.81 6.12 -4.44
N VAL A 667 21.51 7.26 -4.51
CA VAL A 667 21.33 8.36 -3.55
C VAL A 667 19.92 8.94 -3.65
N ALA A 668 19.34 9.06 -4.84
CA ALA A 668 17.96 9.51 -5.02
C ALA A 668 16.94 8.57 -4.33
N ILE A 669 17.13 7.25 -4.43
CA ILE A 669 16.28 6.28 -3.72
C ILE A 669 16.41 6.43 -2.21
N VAL A 670 17.64 6.49 -1.68
CA VAL A 670 17.89 6.68 -0.24
C VAL A 670 17.25 7.97 0.27
N THR A 671 17.42 9.06 -0.48
CA THR A 671 16.84 10.37 -0.17
C THR A 671 15.32 10.32 -0.16
N THR A 672 14.73 9.64 -1.14
CA THR A 672 13.27 9.48 -1.22
C THR A 672 12.75 8.69 -0.03
N VAL A 673 13.35 7.55 0.30
CA VAL A 673 12.96 6.73 1.47
C VAL A 673 13.10 7.54 2.76
N LEU A 674 14.20 8.28 2.92
CA LEU A 674 14.44 9.13 4.09
C LEU A 674 13.37 10.23 4.20
N ARG A 675 13.14 10.99 3.12
CA ARG A 675 12.15 12.07 3.06
C ARG A 675 10.74 11.54 3.37
N VAL A 676 10.38 10.41 2.77
CA VAL A 676 9.05 9.81 2.92
C VAL A 676 8.85 9.26 4.34
N SER A 677 9.85 8.56 4.90
CA SER A 677 9.80 8.03 6.27
C SER A 677 9.74 9.12 7.33
N LEU A 678 10.64 10.10 7.26
CA LEU A 678 10.62 11.24 8.18
C LEU A 678 9.38 12.11 7.98
N GLY A 679 8.93 12.28 6.74
CA GLY A 679 7.71 13.00 6.39
C GLY A 679 6.47 12.39 7.04
N VAL A 680 6.35 11.06 7.03
CA VAL A 680 5.28 10.36 7.75
C VAL A 680 5.41 10.56 9.26
N ALA A 681 6.61 10.42 9.81
CA ALA A 681 6.84 10.59 11.25
C ALA A 681 6.42 11.98 11.75
N VAL A 682 6.84 13.07 11.08
CA VAL A 682 6.49 14.44 11.50
C VAL A 682 5.01 14.75 11.35
N LEU A 683 4.33 14.15 10.38
CA LEU A 683 2.89 14.32 10.22
C LEU A 683 2.09 13.59 11.31
N LEU A 684 2.54 12.40 11.72
CA LEU A 684 1.94 11.67 12.84
C LEU A 684 2.16 12.36 14.18
N LEU A 685 3.30 13.05 14.33
CA LEU A 685 3.59 13.90 15.49
C LEU A 685 2.82 15.23 15.49
N GLY A 686 2.00 15.50 14.47
CA GLY A 686 1.20 16.72 14.37
C GLY A 686 1.97 17.98 13.96
N TRP A 687 3.22 17.87 13.49
CA TRP A 687 4.05 19.03 13.12
C TRP A 687 3.65 19.65 11.77
N GLY A 688 2.73 19.01 11.05
CA GLY A 688 2.10 19.54 9.83
C GLY A 688 3.10 19.97 8.75
N ILE A 689 2.80 21.10 8.10
CA ILE A 689 3.59 21.66 6.98
C ILE A 689 5.00 22.07 7.43
N VAL A 690 5.14 22.61 8.64
CA VAL A 690 6.43 23.04 9.18
C VAL A 690 7.37 21.85 9.38
N GLY A 691 6.85 20.74 9.92
CA GLY A 691 7.58 19.49 10.02
C GLY A 691 8.06 18.99 8.65
N LEU A 692 7.20 19.03 7.63
CA LEU A 692 7.58 18.63 6.26
C LEU A 692 8.68 19.51 5.64
N ALA A 693 8.67 20.82 5.94
CA ALA A 693 9.73 21.72 5.52
C ALA A 693 11.06 21.38 6.23
N GLY A 694 11.03 21.09 7.54
CA GLY A 694 12.18 20.60 8.29
C GLY A 694 12.76 19.30 7.74
N VAL A 695 11.90 18.34 7.36
CA VAL A 695 12.32 17.09 6.70
C VAL A 695 13.06 17.38 5.39
N SER A 696 12.64 18.38 4.64
CA SER A 696 13.30 18.74 3.38
C SER A 696 14.71 19.30 3.59
N VAL A 697 14.94 20.05 4.68
CA VAL A 697 16.29 20.50 5.10
C VAL A 697 17.16 19.30 5.47
N VAL A 698 16.65 18.40 6.32
CA VAL A 698 17.40 17.21 6.78
C VAL A 698 17.73 16.30 5.59
N ALA A 699 16.74 15.97 4.76
CA ALA A 699 16.92 15.10 3.61
C ALA A 699 17.93 15.67 2.61
N SER A 700 17.83 16.96 2.27
CA SER A 700 18.76 17.61 1.35
C SER A 700 20.18 17.66 1.92
N THR A 701 20.32 17.92 3.23
CA THR A 701 21.63 17.93 3.92
C THR A 701 22.28 16.55 3.90
N VAL A 702 21.53 15.51 4.29
CA VAL A 702 22.03 14.12 4.25
C VAL A 702 22.42 13.73 2.82
N THR A 703 21.63 14.13 1.82
CA THR A 703 21.94 13.89 0.41
C THR A 703 23.28 14.52 0.01
N ALA A 704 23.49 15.79 0.36
CA ALA A 704 24.73 16.51 0.08
C ALA A 704 25.93 15.84 0.75
N VAL A 705 25.80 15.45 2.02
CA VAL A 705 26.86 14.77 2.78
C VAL A 705 27.20 13.41 2.15
N ILE A 706 26.20 12.59 1.81
CA ILE A 706 26.42 11.30 1.15
C ILE A 706 27.16 11.51 -0.18
N PHE A 707 26.71 12.45 -1.02
CA PHE A 707 27.37 12.73 -2.29
C PHE A 707 28.82 13.20 -2.12
N LEU A 708 29.09 14.10 -1.17
CA LEU A 708 30.45 14.57 -0.89
C LEU A 708 31.36 13.44 -0.40
N ILE A 709 30.86 12.54 0.46
CA ILE A 709 31.61 11.36 0.92
C ILE A 709 31.93 10.42 -0.25
N ILE A 710 30.96 10.11 -1.11
CA ILE A 710 31.16 9.24 -2.26
C ILE A 710 32.14 9.88 -3.24
N LEU A 711 32.00 11.18 -3.53
CA LEU A 711 32.90 11.93 -4.41
C LEU A 711 34.35 11.88 -3.89
N ALA A 712 34.54 12.18 -2.60
CA ALA A 712 35.86 12.22 -1.97
C ALA A 712 36.55 10.84 -1.93
N LYS A 713 35.77 9.75 -1.81
CA LYS A 713 36.30 8.38 -1.82
C LYS A 713 36.53 7.83 -3.22
N SER A 714 35.77 8.28 -4.22
CA SER A 714 35.75 7.66 -5.56
C SER A 714 36.52 8.45 -6.62
N PHE A 715 36.66 9.77 -6.46
CA PHE A 715 37.24 10.64 -7.48
C PHE A 715 38.29 11.60 -6.90
N PHE A 716 37.87 12.64 -6.21
CA PHE A 716 38.76 13.67 -5.67
C PHE A 716 38.11 14.40 -4.49
N ARG A 717 38.94 15.01 -3.64
CA ARG A 717 38.45 15.87 -2.54
C ARG A 717 38.01 17.22 -3.11
N PRO A 718 36.74 17.62 -2.92
CA PRO A 718 36.24 18.90 -3.42
C PRO A 718 37.00 20.05 -2.76
N SER A 719 37.35 21.06 -3.55
CA SER A 719 37.89 22.34 -3.09
C SER A 719 36.95 23.45 -3.55
N LEU A 720 36.73 24.44 -2.69
CA LEU A 720 36.05 25.67 -3.10
C LEU A 720 37.10 26.54 -3.79
N GLU A 721 36.81 26.91 -5.03
CA GLU A 721 37.65 27.79 -5.85
C GLU A 721 36.83 29.01 -6.26
N LEU A 722 37.43 30.18 -6.16
CA LEU A 722 36.80 31.46 -6.45
C LEU A 722 37.62 32.18 -7.52
N ASP A 723 37.19 32.03 -8.77
CA ASP A 723 37.80 32.66 -9.95
C ASP A 723 36.74 33.52 -10.67
N PRO A 724 36.65 34.83 -10.36
CA PRO A 724 35.60 35.69 -10.89
C PRO A 724 35.62 35.82 -12.41
N GLY A 725 36.81 35.75 -13.04
CA GLY A 725 36.96 35.79 -14.48
C GLY A 725 36.32 34.57 -15.13
N PHE A 726 36.66 33.39 -14.63
CA PHE A 726 36.10 32.12 -15.09
C PHE A 726 34.60 32.00 -14.82
N GLN A 727 34.12 32.44 -13.65
CA GLN A 727 32.70 32.46 -13.31
C GLN A 727 31.88 33.33 -14.29
N ARG A 728 32.43 34.46 -14.74
CA ARG A 728 31.78 35.32 -15.74
C ARG A 728 31.66 34.64 -17.10
N GLU A 729 32.66 33.87 -17.51
CA GLU A 729 32.59 33.07 -18.74
C GLU A 729 31.56 31.95 -18.63
N MET A 730 31.58 31.21 -17.52
CA MET A 730 30.58 30.18 -17.23
C MET A 730 29.16 30.74 -17.25
N ALA A 731 28.93 31.91 -16.64
CA ALA A 731 27.63 32.57 -16.62
C ALA A 731 27.12 32.93 -18.03
N LYS A 732 27.99 33.44 -18.92
CA LYS A 732 27.63 33.76 -20.31
C LYS A 732 27.16 32.54 -21.08
N VAL A 733 27.80 31.39 -20.87
CA VAL A 733 27.46 30.13 -21.55
C VAL A 733 26.21 29.49 -20.93
N ALA A 734 26.02 29.61 -19.62
CA ALA A 734 24.90 29.02 -18.91
C ALA A 734 23.60 29.83 -19.01
N ALA A 735 23.67 31.15 -19.21
CA ALA A 735 22.49 32.03 -19.21
C ALA A 735 21.38 31.64 -20.22
N PRO A 736 21.66 31.27 -21.49
CA PRO A 736 20.60 30.82 -22.40
C PRO A 736 19.93 29.52 -21.97
N LEU A 737 20.70 28.59 -21.37
CA LEU A 737 20.19 27.31 -20.85
C LEU A 737 19.29 27.55 -19.63
N MET A 738 19.71 28.45 -18.75
CA MET A 738 18.94 28.89 -17.59
C MET A 738 17.61 29.52 -18.01
N LEU A 739 17.63 30.44 -18.99
CA LEU A 739 16.41 31.10 -19.47
C LEU A 739 15.41 30.07 -20.01
N ASN A 740 15.88 29.10 -20.80
CA ASN A 740 15.02 28.06 -21.35
C ASN A 740 14.41 27.16 -20.26
N ASN A 741 15.20 26.71 -19.28
CA ASN A 741 14.72 25.89 -18.18
C ASN A 741 13.75 26.65 -17.26
N PHE A 742 14.00 27.95 -17.03
CA PHE A 742 13.14 28.81 -16.23
C PHE A 742 11.79 29.04 -16.91
N LEU A 743 11.78 29.41 -18.19
CA LEU A 743 10.56 29.59 -18.98
C LEU A 743 9.73 28.29 -19.03
N SER A 744 10.38 27.15 -19.26
CA SER A 744 9.70 25.85 -19.26
C SER A 744 9.07 25.54 -17.91
N THR A 745 9.67 25.93 -16.80
CA THR A 745 9.10 25.67 -15.47
C THR A 745 7.91 26.57 -15.18
N ILE A 746 8.02 27.87 -15.50
CA ILE A 746 6.91 28.81 -15.35
C ILE A 746 5.70 28.31 -16.15
N PHE A 747 5.91 27.86 -17.39
CA PHE A 747 4.85 27.34 -18.24
C PHE A 747 3.99 26.27 -17.55
N PHE A 748 4.60 25.34 -16.82
CA PHE A 748 3.89 24.22 -16.19
C PHE A 748 3.35 24.50 -14.78
N ARG A 749 3.74 25.60 -14.12
CA ARG A 749 3.47 25.80 -12.68
C ARG A 749 2.97 27.20 -12.31
N VAL A 750 2.86 28.13 -13.25
CA VAL A 750 2.41 29.51 -12.95
C VAL A 750 0.96 29.57 -12.52
N ASP A 751 0.14 28.64 -13.02
CA ASP A 751 -1.25 28.42 -12.61
C ASP A 751 -1.42 28.27 -11.09
N VAL A 752 -0.57 27.48 -10.42
CA VAL A 752 -0.64 27.30 -8.96
C VAL A 752 -0.30 28.59 -8.20
N MET A 753 0.64 29.40 -8.71
CA MET A 753 0.98 30.70 -8.12
C MET A 753 -0.16 31.71 -8.23
N LEU A 754 -0.92 31.67 -9.33
CA LEU A 754 -2.07 32.54 -9.55
C LEU A 754 -3.30 32.07 -8.77
N LEU A 755 -3.43 30.76 -8.52
CA LEU A 755 -4.60 30.18 -7.88
C LEU A 755 -4.73 30.56 -6.39
N LYS A 756 -3.63 30.59 -5.62
CA LYS A 756 -3.66 30.98 -4.21
C LYS A 756 -4.21 32.40 -3.99
N PRO A 757 -3.67 33.46 -4.62
CA PRO A 757 -4.17 34.82 -4.42
C PRO A 757 -5.59 35.03 -4.96
N MET A 758 -6.02 34.26 -5.97
CA MET A 758 -7.32 34.42 -6.61
C MET A 758 -8.46 33.59 -5.98
N ARG A 759 -8.17 32.39 -5.47
CA ARG A 759 -9.17 31.41 -5.00
C ARG A 759 -8.85 30.76 -3.65
N GLY A 760 -7.70 31.09 -3.04
CA GLY A 760 -7.32 30.62 -1.72
C GLY A 760 -6.69 29.23 -1.68
N ASP A 761 -6.42 28.78 -0.45
CA ASP A 761 -5.63 27.57 -0.17
C ASP A 761 -6.34 26.27 -0.58
N ALA A 762 -7.64 26.12 -0.28
CA ALA A 762 -8.37 24.88 -0.58
C ALA A 762 -8.45 24.59 -2.08
N ALA A 763 -8.75 25.61 -2.91
CA ALA A 763 -8.74 25.50 -4.36
C ALA A 763 -7.36 25.06 -4.89
N THR A 764 -6.30 25.65 -4.33
CA THR A 764 -4.90 25.27 -4.61
C THR A 764 -4.64 23.80 -4.25
N GLY A 765 -5.15 23.35 -3.10
CA GLY A 765 -5.09 21.94 -2.69
C GLY A 765 -5.81 21.01 -3.66
N TYR A 766 -7.04 21.33 -4.07
CA TYR A 766 -7.79 20.50 -5.00
C TYR A 766 -7.10 20.34 -6.35
N TYR A 767 -6.59 21.45 -6.87
CA TYR A 767 -5.91 21.49 -8.15
C TYR A 767 -4.59 20.70 -8.13
N THR A 768 -3.79 20.89 -7.09
CA THR A 768 -2.49 20.23 -6.95
C THR A 768 -2.61 18.74 -6.67
N THR A 769 -3.70 18.29 -6.04
CA THR A 769 -4.04 16.86 -5.91
C THR A 769 -4.30 16.21 -7.27
N ALA A 770 -5.03 16.87 -8.18
CA ALA A 770 -5.23 16.35 -9.54
C ALA A 770 -3.89 16.20 -10.30
N TYR A 771 -2.99 17.18 -10.15
CA TYR A 771 -1.65 17.12 -10.75
C TYR A 771 -0.80 15.94 -10.26
N LYS A 772 -1.07 15.34 -9.08
CA LYS A 772 -0.27 14.20 -8.59
C LYS A 772 -0.31 12.99 -9.53
N PHE A 773 -1.42 12.77 -10.22
CA PHE A 773 -1.50 11.73 -11.25
C PHE A 773 -0.65 12.08 -12.48
N ILE A 774 -0.72 13.33 -12.92
CA ILE A 774 -0.01 13.82 -14.11
C ILE A 774 1.50 13.81 -13.88
N ASP A 775 1.94 14.26 -12.70
CA ASP A 775 3.35 14.23 -12.30
C ASP A 775 3.94 12.82 -12.29
N GLY A 776 3.12 11.79 -12.01
CA GLY A 776 3.51 10.38 -12.11
C GLY A 776 3.58 9.89 -13.56
N LEU A 777 2.65 10.32 -14.40
CA LEU A 777 2.54 9.87 -15.79
C LEU A 777 3.53 10.54 -16.75
N ASN A 778 3.97 11.76 -16.47
CA ASN A 778 4.97 12.48 -17.29
C ASN A 778 6.36 11.83 -17.31
N ILE A 779 6.57 10.77 -16.53
CA ILE A 779 7.80 9.97 -16.58
C ILE A 779 7.90 9.14 -17.88
N ILE A 780 6.75 8.76 -18.47
CA ILE A 780 6.67 7.96 -19.69
C ILE A 780 7.31 8.68 -20.88
N PRO A 781 6.91 9.92 -21.25
CA PRO A 781 7.48 10.62 -22.38
C PRO A 781 8.95 10.93 -22.13
N ALA A 782 9.34 11.31 -20.91
CA ALA A 782 10.74 11.61 -20.58
C ALA A 782 11.70 10.45 -20.90
N PHE A 783 11.32 9.22 -20.56
CA PHE A 783 12.14 8.04 -20.88
C PHE A 783 12.08 7.62 -22.33
N PHE A 784 10.90 7.74 -22.93
CA PHE A 784 10.76 7.49 -24.34
C PHE A 784 11.65 8.45 -25.15
N THR A 785 11.63 9.75 -24.83
CA THR A 785 12.47 10.77 -25.46
C THR A 785 13.95 10.53 -25.19
N LEU A 786 14.34 10.12 -23.97
CA LEU A 786 15.73 9.78 -23.65
C LEU A 786 16.25 8.61 -24.49
N ALA A 787 15.41 7.61 -24.76
CA ALA A 787 15.78 6.46 -25.58
C ALA A 787 15.85 6.79 -27.09
N ILE A 788 14.92 7.62 -27.58
CA ILE A 788 14.81 7.93 -29.01
C ILE A 788 15.70 9.10 -29.45
N PHE A 789 16.05 10.02 -28.54
CA PHE A 789 16.80 11.23 -28.87
C PHE A 789 18.15 10.95 -29.55
N PRO A 790 18.99 10.00 -29.09
CA PRO A 790 20.23 9.66 -29.79
C PRO A 790 20.00 9.13 -31.21
N ILE A 791 18.87 8.43 -31.43
CA ILE A 791 18.49 7.93 -32.75
C ILE A 791 18.07 9.09 -33.65
N MET A 792 17.30 10.04 -33.14
CA MET A 792 16.92 11.25 -33.87
C MET A 792 18.15 12.10 -34.24
N SER A 793 19.07 12.34 -33.30
CA SER A 793 20.28 13.11 -33.58
C SER A 793 21.17 12.47 -34.66
N ARG A 794 21.33 11.14 -34.66
CA ARG A 794 22.08 10.45 -35.73
C ARG A 794 21.39 10.56 -37.10
N HIS A 795 20.07 10.42 -37.16
CA HIS A 795 19.34 10.57 -38.42
C HIS A 795 19.33 12.02 -38.92
N ALA A 796 19.43 13.01 -38.03
CA ALA A 796 19.55 14.42 -38.40
C ALA A 796 20.83 14.72 -39.19
N GLU A 797 21.92 13.99 -38.95
CA GLU A 797 23.18 14.09 -39.69
C GLU A 797 23.17 13.29 -41.01
N GLY A 798 22.42 12.18 -41.08
CA GLY A 798 22.41 11.27 -42.23
C GLY A 798 21.37 11.58 -43.32
N SER A 799 20.07 11.61 -42.97
CA SER A 799 18.98 11.82 -43.94
C SER A 799 17.72 12.37 -43.28
N ARG A 800 17.17 13.47 -43.81
CA ARG A 800 15.91 14.07 -43.32
C ARG A 800 14.73 13.10 -43.35
N GLU A 801 14.65 12.24 -44.35
CA GLU A 801 13.56 11.28 -44.51
C GLU A 801 13.52 10.26 -43.36
N SER A 802 14.68 9.69 -42.99
CA SER A 802 14.77 8.78 -41.84
C SER A 802 14.46 9.46 -40.51
N LEU A 803 14.81 10.75 -40.37
CA LEU A 803 14.46 11.54 -39.18
C LEU A 803 12.95 11.76 -39.10
N LEU A 804 12.32 12.18 -40.20
CA LEU A 804 10.87 12.38 -40.28
C LEU A 804 10.12 11.08 -40.00
N TYR A 805 10.55 9.96 -40.60
CA TYR A 805 10.00 8.64 -40.32
C TYR A 805 10.08 8.25 -38.84
N THR A 806 11.26 8.44 -38.23
CA THR A 806 11.46 8.14 -36.80
C THR A 806 10.58 9.03 -35.93
N PHE A 807 10.44 10.31 -36.29
CA PHE A 807 9.62 11.28 -35.58
C PHE A 807 8.13 10.93 -35.67
N GLU A 808 7.60 10.62 -36.85
CA GLU A 808 6.20 10.20 -37.03
C GLU A 808 5.86 8.95 -36.23
N ARG A 809 6.75 7.94 -36.21
CA ARG A 809 6.57 6.73 -35.41
C ARG A 809 6.56 7.03 -33.91
N SER A 810 7.42 7.95 -33.50
CA SER A 810 7.51 8.40 -32.11
C SER A 810 6.22 9.07 -31.66
N LEU A 811 5.64 9.94 -32.49
CA LEU A 811 4.33 10.56 -32.24
C LEU A 811 3.21 9.51 -32.15
N LYS A 812 3.18 8.56 -33.09
CA LYS A 812 2.19 7.48 -33.12
C LYS A 812 2.22 6.65 -31.83
N VAL A 813 3.41 6.24 -31.37
CA VAL A 813 3.57 5.45 -30.15
C VAL A 813 3.14 6.25 -28.92
N MET A 814 3.51 7.53 -28.83
CA MET A 814 3.08 8.39 -27.73
C MET A 814 1.56 8.57 -27.68
N LEU A 815 0.89 8.73 -28.82
CA LEU A 815 -0.57 8.80 -28.87
C LEU A 815 -1.22 7.46 -28.51
N ILE A 816 -0.65 6.34 -28.97
CA ILE A 816 -1.12 5.00 -28.61
C ILE A 816 -1.12 4.81 -27.09
N VAL A 817 -0.15 5.38 -26.38
CA VAL A 817 -0.03 5.28 -24.92
C VAL A 817 -0.85 6.33 -24.17
N ALA A 818 -0.83 7.59 -24.62
CA ALA A 818 -1.47 8.69 -23.90
C ALA A 818 -3.01 8.61 -23.90
N LEU A 819 -3.61 8.31 -25.04
CA LEU A 819 -5.07 8.30 -25.19
C LEU A 819 -5.80 7.30 -24.27
N PRO A 820 -5.40 6.02 -24.15
CA PRO A 820 -6.09 5.10 -23.25
C PRO A 820 -5.95 5.54 -21.79
N ILE A 821 -4.78 6.06 -21.39
CA ILE A 821 -4.54 6.60 -20.04
C ILE A 821 -5.50 7.76 -19.76
N THR A 822 -5.61 8.72 -20.68
CA THR A 822 -6.51 9.87 -20.56
C THR A 822 -7.98 9.44 -20.43
N VAL A 823 -8.47 8.57 -21.31
CA VAL A 823 -9.88 8.14 -21.29
C VAL A 823 -10.20 7.29 -20.06
N ILE A 824 -9.37 6.30 -19.72
CA ILE A 824 -9.57 5.45 -18.53
C ILE A 824 -9.58 6.33 -17.27
N THR A 825 -8.58 7.20 -17.10
CA THR A 825 -8.47 8.07 -15.92
C THR A 825 -9.67 9.00 -15.81
N THR A 826 -10.18 9.55 -16.92
CA THR A 826 -11.38 10.39 -16.92
C THR A 826 -12.60 9.64 -16.36
N ILE A 827 -12.78 8.37 -16.74
CA ILE A 827 -13.90 7.54 -16.30
C ILE A 827 -13.74 7.12 -14.83
N ILE A 828 -12.55 6.68 -14.42
CA ILE A 828 -12.30 6.15 -13.08
C ILE A 828 -12.01 7.24 -12.03
N ALA A 829 -11.85 8.52 -12.43
CA ALA A 829 -11.52 9.63 -11.53
C ALA A 829 -12.41 9.69 -10.27
N GLY A 830 -13.71 9.44 -10.43
CA GLY A 830 -14.70 9.42 -9.35
C GLY A 830 -14.48 8.31 -8.31
N GLN A 831 -13.83 7.21 -8.70
CA GLN A 831 -13.45 6.13 -7.79
C GLN A 831 -12.08 6.38 -7.17
N ILE A 832 -11.08 6.75 -7.98
CA ILE A 832 -9.67 6.78 -7.53
C ILE A 832 -9.35 7.97 -6.61
N ILE A 833 -9.99 9.14 -6.80
CA ILE A 833 -9.74 10.32 -5.95
C ILE A 833 -10.22 10.06 -4.51
N PRO A 834 -11.49 9.67 -4.26
CA PRO A 834 -11.93 9.35 -2.90
C PRO A 834 -11.19 8.14 -2.32
N LEU A 835 -10.89 7.13 -3.16
CA LEU A 835 -10.16 5.95 -2.74
C LEU A 835 -8.74 6.27 -2.28
N PHE A 836 -8.02 7.17 -2.96
CA PHE A 836 -6.63 7.49 -2.61
C PHE A 836 -6.54 8.66 -1.64
N PHE A 837 -7.19 9.79 -1.90
CA PHE A 837 -7.00 11.00 -1.09
C PHE A 837 -8.08 11.25 -0.05
N GLY A 838 -9.22 10.55 -0.14
CA GLY A 838 -10.36 10.72 0.76
C GLY A 838 -11.46 11.61 0.17
N GLN A 839 -12.62 11.60 0.81
CA GLN A 839 -13.83 12.28 0.32
C GLN A 839 -13.70 13.80 0.32
N ASP A 840 -12.88 14.36 1.21
CA ASP A 840 -12.60 15.81 1.26
C ASP A 840 -12.05 16.35 -0.07
N TYR A 841 -11.44 15.49 -0.89
CA TYR A 841 -10.90 15.80 -2.22
C TYR A 841 -11.88 15.51 -3.37
N ALA A 842 -13.16 15.24 -3.12
CA ALA A 842 -14.15 15.05 -4.18
C ALA A 842 -14.16 16.17 -5.24
N PRO A 843 -13.96 17.47 -4.91
CA PRO A 843 -13.84 18.52 -5.92
C PRO A 843 -12.68 18.31 -6.92
N SER A 844 -11.61 17.61 -6.53
CA SER A 844 -10.49 17.24 -7.41
C SER A 844 -10.87 16.24 -8.50
N VAL A 845 -12.01 15.53 -8.39
CA VAL A 845 -12.48 14.60 -9.43
C VAL A 845 -12.66 15.34 -10.75
N ARG A 846 -13.41 16.45 -10.75
CA ARG A 846 -13.63 17.25 -11.96
C ARG A 846 -12.33 17.87 -12.48
N ALA A 847 -11.48 18.35 -11.57
CA ALA A 847 -10.17 18.88 -11.96
C ALA A 847 -9.33 17.83 -12.70
N LEU A 848 -9.26 16.61 -12.20
CA LEU A 848 -8.53 15.51 -12.84
C LEU A 848 -9.16 15.11 -14.18
N GLN A 849 -10.49 15.02 -14.25
CA GLN A 849 -11.22 14.69 -15.48
C GLN A 849 -10.93 15.67 -16.63
N ILE A 850 -10.77 16.96 -16.30
CA ILE A 850 -10.38 17.97 -17.28
C ILE A 850 -8.88 17.86 -17.55
N LEU A 851 -8.07 18.01 -16.49
CA LEU A 851 -6.62 18.18 -16.60
C LEU A 851 -5.92 16.98 -17.24
N ILE A 852 -6.44 15.75 -17.13
CA ILE A 852 -5.81 14.57 -17.75
C ILE A 852 -5.78 14.61 -19.29
N TRP A 853 -6.62 15.44 -19.92
CA TRP A 853 -6.59 15.69 -21.38
C TRP A 853 -5.39 16.53 -21.83
N PHE A 854 -4.59 17.04 -20.89
CA PHE A 854 -3.27 17.61 -21.15
C PHE A 854 -2.29 16.56 -21.73
N LEU A 855 -2.37 15.30 -21.31
CA LEU A 855 -1.35 14.28 -21.61
C LEU A 855 -1.10 14.03 -23.10
N PRO A 856 -2.11 13.84 -23.98
CA PRO A 856 -1.87 13.56 -25.39
C PRO A 856 -1.11 14.70 -26.09
N PHE A 857 -1.43 15.95 -25.77
CA PHE A 857 -0.74 17.12 -26.33
C PHE A 857 0.67 17.24 -25.76
N SER A 858 0.83 17.10 -24.45
CA SER A 858 2.13 17.21 -23.80
C SER A 858 3.12 16.15 -24.28
N TYR A 859 2.67 14.92 -24.50
CA TYR A 859 3.53 13.84 -25.02
C TYR A 859 3.98 14.11 -26.46
N VAL A 860 3.08 14.63 -27.30
CA VAL A 860 3.41 15.07 -28.67
C VAL A 860 4.41 16.23 -28.64
N ASN A 861 4.17 17.25 -27.80
CA ASN A 861 5.07 18.38 -27.66
C ASN A 861 6.44 17.97 -27.10
N SER A 862 6.48 17.02 -26.17
CA SER A 862 7.73 16.47 -25.62
C SER A 862 8.60 15.86 -26.72
N VAL A 863 8.05 14.96 -27.55
CA VAL A 863 8.81 14.37 -28.67
C VAL A 863 9.20 15.44 -29.70
N THR A 864 8.30 16.38 -29.98
CA THR A 864 8.54 17.47 -30.94
C THR A 864 9.67 18.39 -30.51
N GLN A 865 9.73 18.73 -29.22
CA GLN A 865 10.81 19.53 -28.65
C GLN A 865 12.17 18.88 -28.90
N TYR A 866 12.31 17.56 -28.63
CA TYR A 866 13.58 16.86 -28.84
C TYR A 866 13.95 16.70 -30.31
N ALA A 867 12.96 16.53 -31.21
CA ALA A 867 13.21 16.53 -32.64
C ALA A 867 13.77 17.89 -33.14
N LEU A 868 13.22 19.00 -32.62
CA LEU A 868 13.72 20.36 -32.93
C LEU A 868 15.11 20.62 -32.35
N ILE A 869 15.42 20.06 -31.17
CA ILE A 869 16.78 20.09 -30.61
C ILE A 869 17.75 19.34 -31.53
N ALA A 870 17.36 18.17 -32.06
CA ALA A 870 18.20 17.37 -32.96
C ALA A 870 18.55 18.11 -34.27
N VAL A 871 17.71 19.03 -34.73
CA VAL A 871 17.98 19.90 -35.91
C VAL A 871 18.48 21.30 -35.53
N ASN A 872 19.02 21.47 -34.32
CA ASN A 872 19.64 22.70 -33.81
C ASN A 872 18.73 23.94 -33.73
N GLN A 873 17.41 23.77 -33.58
CA GLN A 873 16.42 24.87 -33.51
C GLN A 873 16.16 25.39 -32.08
N GLN A 874 17.19 25.41 -31.22
CA GLN A 874 17.06 25.79 -29.80
C GLN A 874 16.55 27.24 -29.60
N ARG A 875 17.01 28.19 -30.43
CA ARG A 875 16.57 29.60 -30.34
C ARG A 875 15.08 29.75 -30.64
N PHE A 876 14.58 28.99 -31.61
CA PHE A 876 13.16 28.98 -31.97
C PHE A 876 12.32 28.40 -30.82
N LEU A 877 12.79 27.35 -30.15
CA LEU A 877 12.13 26.78 -28.98
C LEU A 877 11.95 27.83 -27.87
N THR A 878 12.96 28.66 -27.61
CA THR A 878 12.84 29.75 -26.61
C THR A 878 11.71 30.73 -26.95
N VAL A 879 11.57 31.12 -28.22
CA VAL A 879 10.48 32.01 -28.67
C VAL A 879 9.12 31.32 -28.53
N ALA A 880 9.03 30.05 -28.90
CA ALA A 880 7.80 29.27 -28.74
C ALA A 880 7.37 29.17 -27.27
N PHE A 881 8.30 28.92 -26.35
CA PHE A 881 8.02 28.91 -24.91
C PHE A 881 7.62 30.29 -24.38
N LEU A 882 8.22 31.39 -24.87
CA LEU A 882 7.78 32.75 -24.50
C LEU A 882 6.31 32.99 -24.89
N ILE A 883 5.91 32.58 -26.09
CA ILE A 883 4.52 32.66 -26.56
C ILE A 883 3.62 31.80 -25.66
N GLY A 884 4.02 30.56 -25.39
CA GLY A 884 3.27 29.64 -24.54
C GLY A 884 3.07 30.16 -23.11
N VAL A 885 4.14 30.69 -22.47
CA VAL A 885 4.09 31.27 -21.12
C VAL A 885 3.21 32.52 -21.11
N GLY A 886 3.37 33.41 -22.10
CA GLY A 886 2.56 34.62 -22.21
C GLY A 886 1.07 34.29 -22.33
N PHE A 887 0.72 33.34 -23.21
CA PHE A 887 -0.65 32.85 -23.32
C PHE A 887 -1.13 32.22 -22.02
N ASN A 888 -0.33 31.35 -21.39
CA ASN A 888 -0.73 30.65 -20.18
C ASN A 888 -1.05 31.62 -19.02
N ILE A 889 -0.24 32.66 -18.83
CA ILE A 889 -0.48 33.69 -17.82
C ILE A 889 -1.79 34.42 -18.13
N VAL A 890 -1.97 34.91 -19.35
CA VAL A 890 -3.19 35.65 -19.75
C VAL A 890 -4.44 34.78 -19.64
N ALA A 891 -4.37 33.54 -20.13
CA ALA A 891 -5.46 32.58 -20.05
C ALA A 891 -5.84 32.28 -18.59
N ASN A 892 -4.87 32.10 -17.70
CA ASN A 892 -5.14 31.89 -16.28
C ASN A 892 -5.71 33.13 -15.58
N LEU A 893 -5.25 34.34 -15.92
CA LEU A 893 -5.80 35.59 -15.39
C LEU A 893 -7.27 35.78 -15.74
N VAL A 894 -7.74 35.22 -16.86
CA VAL A 894 -9.16 35.25 -17.25
C VAL A 894 -9.93 34.04 -16.72
N ALA A 895 -9.38 32.83 -16.86
CA ALA A 895 -10.09 31.59 -16.56
C ALA A 895 -10.26 31.31 -15.06
N ILE A 896 -9.29 31.68 -14.21
CA ILE A 896 -9.35 31.43 -12.76
C ILE A 896 -10.47 32.26 -12.09
N PRO A 897 -10.64 33.57 -12.38
CA PRO A 897 -11.76 34.35 -11.86
C PRO A 897 -13.15 33.87 -12.33
N LEU A 898 -13.25 33.24 -13.51
CA LEU A 898 -14.52 32.76 -14.04
C LEU A 898 -14.88 31.35 -13.55
N TRP A 899 -13.93 30.41 -13.59
CA TRP A 899 -14.17 28.98 -13.36
C TRP A 899 -13.30 28.34 -12.28
N GLY A 900 -12.52 29.14 -11.54
CA GLY A 900 -11.67 28.67 -10.46
C GLY A 900 -10.57 27.71 -10.93
N PHE A 901 -10.31 26.67 -10.15
CA PHE A 901 -9.28 25.67 -10.49
C PHE A 901 -9.62 24.81 -11.71
N ASN A 902 -10.91 24.67 -12.07
CA ASN A 902 -11.31 24.00 -13.32
C ASN A 902 -10.95 24.87 -14.54
N GLY A 903 -11.04 26.20 -14.39
CA GLY A 903 -10.57 27.16 -15.38
C GLY A 903 -9.06 27.05 -15.61
N ALA A 904 -8.28 26.94 -14.53
CA ALA A 904 -6.84 26.69 -14.62
C ALA A 904 -6.53 25.39 -15.38
N ALA A 905 -7.26 24.31 -15.10
CA ALA A 905 -7.10 23.04 -15.81
C ALA A 905 -7.34 23.18 -17.33
N GLY A 906 -8.39 23.91 -17.72
CA GLY A 906 -8.66 24.22 -19.13
C GLY A 906 -7.58 25.09 -19.77
N ALA A 907 -7.11 26.12 -19.06
CA ALA A 907 -6.04 27.00 -19.52
C ALA A 907 -4.73 26.23 -19.78
N THR A 908 -4.40 25.24 -18.95
CA THR A 908 -3.23 24.38 -19.13
C THR A 908 -3.31 23.56 -20.42
N ILE A 909 -4.47 22.97 -20.73
CA ILE A 909 -4.68 22.21 -21.98
C ILE A 909 -4.56 23.16 -23.19
N ALA A 910 -5.24 24.31 -23.12
CA ALA A 910 -5.17 25.32 -24.18
C ALA A 910 -3.72 25.79 -24.42
N SER A 911 -2.91 25.90 -23.37
CA SER A 911 -1.52 26.32 -23.47
C SER A 911 -0.64 25.30 -24.20
N GLU A 912 -0.86 23.99 -24.01
CA GLU A 912 -0.17 22.95 -24.79
C GLU A 912 -0.56 23.01 -26.27
N VAL A 913 -1.84 23.24 -26.56
CA VAL A 913 -2.32 23.39 -27.94
C VAL A 913 -1.68 24.62 -28.60
N VAL A 914 -1.61 25.75 -27.89
CA VAL A 914 -0.95 26.97 -28.38
C VAL A 914 0.54 26.75 -28.60
N LEU A 915 1.23 26.02 -27.72
CA LEU A 915 2.65 25.68 -27.86
C LEU A 915 2.92 24.73 -29.05
N MET A 916 1.96 23.85 -29.36
CA MET A 916 2.04 22.90 -30.47
C MET A 916 2.08 23.59 -31.84
N ILE A 917 1.44 24.77 -31.99
CA ILE A 917 1.39 25.54 -33.24
C ILE A 917 2.78 25.97 -33.74
N PRO A 918 3.59 26.75 -32.98
CA PRO A 918 4.93 27.13 -33.41
C PRO A 918 5.85 25.91 -33.56
N PHE A 919 5.68 24.88 -32.72
CA PHE A 919 6.45 23.63 -32.85
C PHE A 919 6.24 22.97 -34.20
N PHE A 920 4.98 22.74 -34.62
CA PHE A 920 4.70 22.14 -35.92
C PHE A 920 5.01 23.05 -37.10
N TYR A 921 4.90 24.37 -36.93
CA TYR A 921 5.41 25.30 -37.93
C TYR A 921 6.91 25.09 -38.19
N SER A 922 7.72 24.98 -37.12
CA SER A 922 9.16 24.74 -37.25
C SER A 922 9.48 23.35 -37.80
N VAL A 923 8.74 22.31 -37.39
CA VAL A 923 8.92 20.97 -37.94
C VAL A 923 8.60 20.94 -39.44
N ARG A 924 7.50 21.56 -39.87
CA ARG A 924 7.14 21.65 -41.29
C ARG A 924 8.22 22.37 -42.11
N ARG A 925 8.84 23.40 -41.53
CA ARG A 925 9.91 24.17 -42.17
C ARG A 925 11.24 23.42 -42.26
N HIS A 926 11.61 22.64 -41.24
CA HIS A 926 12.95 22.06 -41.12
C HIS A 926 13.04 20.54 -41.38
N LEU A 927 11.96 19.79 -41.16
CA LEU A 927 11.90 18.34 -41.38
C LEU A 927 11.04 17.98 -42.60
N GLY A 928 9.80 18.50 -42.67
CA GLY A 928 8.85 18.20 -43.75
C GLY A 928 7.38 18.19 -43.30
N PRO A 929 6.43 18.04 -44.24
CA PRO A 929 5.01 17.97 -43.92
C PRO A 929 4.69 16.71 -43.11
N LEU A 930 3.91 16.86 -42.04
CA LEU A 930 3.48 15.76 -41.18
C LEU A 930 2.03 15.38 -41.47
N PRO A 931 1.73 14.09 -41.72
CA PRO A 931 0.36 13.64 -41.87
C PRO A 931 -0.28 13.39 -40.50
N LEU A 932 -0.47 14.44 -39.70
CA LEU A 932 -0.98 14.39 -38.31
C LEU A 932 -2.28 13.59 -38.18
N LEU A 933 -3.21 13.79 -39.11
CA LEU A 933 -4.48 13.05 -39.12
C LEU A 933 -4.24 11.54 -39.27
N SER A 934 -3.33 11.12 -40.15
CA SER A 934 -3.03 9.70 -40.37
C SER A 934 -2.41 9.04 -39.13
N VAL A 935 -1.61 9.80 -38.38
CA VAL A 935 -0.93 9.35 -37.16
C VAL A 935 -1.92 9.24 -35.99
N ALA A 936 -2.85 10.19 -35.87
CA ALA A 936 -3.75 10.30 -34.72
C ALA A 936 -5.08 9.56 -34.89
N GLN A 937 -5.61 9.40 -36.11
CA GLN A 937 -6.98 8.92 -36.32
C GLN A 937 -7.23 7.51 -35.76
N ARG A 938 -6.32 6.54 -35.97
CA ARG A 938 -6.53 5.16 -35.53
C ARG A 938 -6.48 5.04 -33.99
N PRO A 939 -5.47 5.61 -33.30
CA PRO A 939 -5.48 5.69 -31.84
C PRO A 939 -6.70 6.44 -31.28
N ALA A 940 -7.13 7.53 -31.91
CA ALA A 940 -8.29 8.31 -31.46
C ALA A 940 -9.60 7.52 -31.59
N ILE A 941 -9.83 6.83 -32.72
CA ILE A 941 -11.00 5.96 -32.91
C ILE A 941 -10.98 4.83 -31.88
N ALA A 942 -9.83 4.19 -31.66
CA ALA A 942 -9.71 3.13 -30.66
C ALA A 942 -10.04 3.63 -29.24
N ALA A 943 -9.58 4.83 -28.88
CA ALA A 943 -9.86 5.46 -27.59
C ALA A 943 -11.34 5.84 -27.43
N LEU A 944 -11.98 6.32 -28.51
CA LEU A 944 -13.41 6.64 -28.55
C LEU A 944 -14.25 5.38 -28.32
N VAL A 945 -13.97 4.29 -29.06
CA VAL A 945 -14.67 3.01 -28.92
C VAL A 945 -14.47 2.46 -27.50
N MET A 946 -13.24 2.50 -26.98
CA MET A 946 -12.97 2.12 -25.60
C MET A 946 -13.80 2.95 -24.62
N GLY A 947 -13.80 4.29 -24.75
CA GLY A 947 -14.60 5.17 -23.89
C GLY A 947 -16.10 4.85 -23.92
N ALA A 948 -16.66 4.60 -25.10
CA ALA A 948 -18.06 4.22 -25.26
C ALA A 948 -18.41 2.90 -24.55
N VAL A 949 -17.50 1.91 -24.58
CA VAL A 949 -17.69 0.62 -23.88
C VAL A 949 -17.55 0.78 -22.36
N LEU A 950 -16.62 1.63 -21.89
CA LEU A 950 -16.35 1.77 -20.45
C LEU A 950 -17.34 2.68 -19.73
N LEU A 951 -17.94 3.68 -20.40
CA LEU A 951 -18.83 4.66 -19.78
C LEU A 951 -20.02 4.05 -19.01
N PRO A 952 -20.76 3.06 -19.55
CA PRO A 952 -21.83 2.37 -18.82
C PRO A 952 -21.32 1.56 -17.60
N LEU A 953 -20.04 1.17 -17.62
CA LEU A 953 -19.41 0.34 -16.58
C LEU A 953 -18.68 1.17 -15.52
N ARG A 954 -18.86 2.49 -15.48
CA ARG A 954 -18.10 3.40 -14.60
C ARG A 954 -18.22 3.12 -13.10
N GLU A 955 -19.22 2.37 -12.66
CA GLU A 955 -19.41 1.96 -11.25
C GLU A 955 -18.70 0.63 -10.93
N VAL A 956 -18.24 -0.11 -11.95
CA VAL A 956 -17.46 -1.34 -11.78
C VAL A 956 -16.09 -0.99 -11.19
N ASN A 957 -15.52 -1.89 -10.38
CA ASN A 957 -14.20 -1.74 -9.78
C ASN A 957 -13.16 -1.20 -10.78
N TRP A 958 -12.48 -0.11 -10.40
CA TRP A 958 -11.52 0.61 -11.24
C TRP A 958 -10.41 -0.26 -11.85
N VAL A 959 -10.02 -1.37 -11.21
CA VAL A 959 -9.01 -2.30 -11.74
C VAL A 959 -9.58 -3.07 -12.93
N LEU A 960 -10.78 -3.63 -12.77
CA LEU A 960 -11.45 -4.44 -13.81
C LEU A 960 -11.78 -3.61 -15.04
N ILE A 961 -12.31 -2.39 -14.84
CA ILE A 961 -12.64 -1.48 -15.95
C ILE A 961 -11.39 -1.01 -16.69
N SER A 962 -10.26 -0.79 -15.98
CA SER A 962 -8.99 -0.43 -16.60
C SER A 962 -8.42 -1.57 -17.46
N LEU A 963 -8.48 -2.81 -16.96
CA LEU A 963 -8.04 -3.99 -17.71
C LEU A 963 -8.91 -4.23 -18.95
N LEU A 964 -10.24 -4.16 -18.79
CA LEU A 964 -11.18 -4.23 -19.91
C LEU A 964 -10.89 -3.14 -20.95
N GLY A 965 -10.64 -1.92 -20.50
CA GLY A 965 -10.29 -0.79 -21.35
C GLY A 965 -9.07 -1.07 -22.22
N LEU A 966 -7.98 -1.53 -21.61
CA LEU A 966 -6.76 -1.88 -22.34
C LEU A 966 -6.98 -3.02 -23.34
N ILE A 967 -7.81 -4.02 -23.00
CA ILE A 967 -8.17 -5.11 -23.92
C ILE A 967 -8.97 -4.58 -25.12
N VAL A 968 -10.02 -3.79 -24.87
CA VAL A 968 -10.85 -3.19 -25.93
C VAL A 968 -10.00 -2.29 -26.83
N TYR A 969 -9.21 -1.40 -26.23
CA TYR A 969 -8.34 -0.49 -26.96
C TYR A 969 -7.31 -1.24 -27.83
N GLY A 970 -6.62 -2.23 -27.25
CA GLY A 970 -5.68 -3.08 -27.98
C GLY A 970 -6.34 -3.86 -29.12
N GLY A 971 -7.53 -4.42 -28.88
CA GLY A 971 -8.33 -5.12 -29.88
C GLY A 971 -8.72 -4.21 -31.06
N VAL A 972 -9.22 -3.00 -30.78
CA VAL A 972 -9.60 -2.04 -31.81
C VAL A 972 -8.38 -1.54 -32.59
N LEU A 973 -7.25 -1.30 -31.93
CA LEU A 973 -6.01 -0.93 -32.62
C LEU A 973 -5.56 -2.01 -33.62
N LEU A 974 -5.71 -3.29 -33.26
CA LEU A 974 -5.42 -4.42 -34.15
C LEU A 974 -6.40 -4.49 -35.31
N LEU A 975 -7.71 -4.31 -35.06
CA LEU A 975 -8.75 -4.29 -36.09
C LEU A 975 -8.57 -3.15 -37.09
N LEU A 976 -8.16 -1.97 -36.64
CA LEU A 976 -7.87 -0.82 -37.49
C LEU A 976 -6.55 -0.95 -38.28
N GLY A 977 -5.83 -2.08 -38.13
CA GLY A 977 -4.55 -2.31 -38.79
C GLY A 977 -3.50 -1.28 -38.39
N THR A 978 -3.52 -0.82 -37.12
CA THR A 978 -2.67 0.29 -36.69
C THR A 978 -1.18 -0.04 -36.81
N PHE A 979 -0.77 -1.28 -36.56
CA PHE A 979 0.62 -1.73 -36.65
C PHE A 979 0.95 -2.29 -38.04
N ASP A 980 1.95 -1.73 -38.70
CA ASP A 980 2.39 -2.17 -40.03
C ASP A 980 3.42 -3.32 -39.98
N GLU A 981 3.87 -3.77 -41.16
CA GLU A 981 4.82 -4.87 -41.31
C GLU A 981 6.15 -4.60 -40.56
N ALA A 982 6.60 -3.35 -40.54
CA ALA A 982 7.82 -2.93 -39.84
C ALA A 982 7.64 -2.95 -38.32
N ASP A 983 6.53 -2.42 -37.81
CA ASP A 983 6.13 -2.48 -36.39
C ASP A 983 6.05 -3.95 -35.93
N ARG A 984 5.47 -4.83 -36.76
CA ARG A 984 5.37 -6.28 -36.49
C ARG A 984 6.72 -6.99 -36.50
N ARG A 985 7.63 -6.62 -37.41
CA ARG A 985 9.01 -7.15 -37.44
C ARG A 985 9.79 -6.75 -36.19
N LEU A 986 9.64 -5.51 -35.73
CA LEU A 986 10.26 -5.03 -34.48
C LEU A 986 9.76 -5.83 -33.27
N LEU A 987 8.45 -6.06 -33.16
CA LEU A 987 7.84 -6.86 -32.09
C LEU A 987 8.30 -8.33 -32.11
N ARG A 988 8.47 -8.93 -33.29
CA ARG A 988 9.03 -10.28 -33.44
C ARG A 988 10.52 -10.33 -33.07
N ALA A 989 11.30 -9.33 -33.44
CA ALA A 989 12.72 -9.24 -33.09
C ALA A 989 12.95 -9.09 -31.57
N LEU A 990 12.06 -8.40 -30.87
CA LEU A 990 12.08 -8.30 -29.40
C LEU A 990 11.77 -9.64 -28.72
N ARG A 991 10.92 -10.49 -29.32
CA ARG A 991 10.64 -11.85 -28.82
C ARG A 991 11.76 -12.84 -29.11
N ALA A 992 12.50 -12.67 -30.21
CA ALA A 992 13.58 -13.57 -30.62
C ALA A 992 14.91 -13.33 -29.89
N ARG A 993 15.03 -12.24 -29.10
CA ARG A 993 16.22 -11.91 -28.29
C ARG A 993 16.09 -12.30 -26.80
N GLN A 994 14.98 -12.92 -26.40
CA GLN A 994 14.85 -13.63 -25.12
C GLN A 994 15.13 -15.12 -25.35
#